data_AF-A0A8T7K257-F1
#
_entry.id   AF-A0A8T7K257-F1
#
_cell.length_a   1.000
_cell.length_b   1.000
_cell.length_c   1.000
_cell.angle_alpha   90.00
_cell.angle_beta   90.00
_cell.angle_gamma   90.00
#
_symmetry.space_group_name_H-M   'P 1'
#
loop_
_entity.id
_entity.type
_entity.pdbx_description
1 polymer ?
#
loop_
_entity_poly.entity_id
_entity_poly.type
_entity_poly.pdbx_seq_one_letter_code
_entity_poly.pdbx_strand_id
1 'polypeptide(L)'
;MKKKLIPYIVSLVFAMMVSLLMPLRVTADETPPPPTEEPALPPTEVPSPIHGAPLPIDVSPTEEAVHAATEESPAPVQRDTLPVATEAPIDSINAEGLDQEFPSATDPLLGSLPEDTSIVVQVGGEIEPLATQAAQTAIETADPIWCPAGAPPIPNVGGCTSSYATLEGLINDILDGTISAPSADGTIWITNTPDASVSPIEIDGSDPMLAAWSNYALTIQGGWTGTPAGAISGSSVFSVPLAILNWNGDVTVNNLTFDNVGFTGLTVETIDADIVVSNVTSANNSSAGSGGIDLSVNQTLSTTGGTVTVSNVTVNNNNGTGLSIAGLVTFVDLYNVIAVSNGFEGISIGSDGSIVAENITASNNGLTGADFSTDASFTLQGANLFENNGGTGLYILANGDVTLENIVANTNGTSSIFGAGAEIYSTTGGVTMSGANIFENNLNNGVLIEAGMDVSLSNITASQNGGMGLEIIASNGNVSVLGANTFENNDSLGLYVEADGAIETQNLSTNGNSVALYSGGSIVMNGVNVFVGNSIGSAGLHAEADGDINAENLTVSGSTEAGAELIAQGHVNLSGINVFQMNSGSGLYAQSGAAGHVSVQNISAVDNGAMGIELYSGTGGTFILGTNLFANNQSIGLYVESGGDISAENIEASGNASDGASLTAVGDVTLSGTNIFQSNTLTGLYIEAAGNIQVENVSANGNRIGALFDSTNGGVSVLGTNQFNNNSTRGVSIFSIDNIYVENAIVQGNNGVGMLLDTFGSAQVVCSVVTGNTDFEITAYTVGFLTLAGTDFGGDVNNNLNVDEDFLILVSNGCFTYPVTEPGQNDETPASDAPEGNYQPLPINYLPISSGETTGLDCGPFSGAILSLPDGDGVFLPCGFGEEARLIDLNQSMLPGDLPRNNFMIAGMNVLVISQDQPVQPIGDTGSIWYWYVGEDDEGNQQTLILFWDGEKWVETSATNLPFIRVFFVVPENMKSANLAILFWDGLNWVELTDGANLGDGRFVQEGGRFDGRYFETEVNFTGTFVLVQKSK
;
A
#
# COMPACT_ATOMS: atom_id res chain seq x y z
N MET A 1 -2.36 -22.06 29.48
CA MET A 1 -1.44 -22.30 30.61
C MET A 1 0.00 -22.20 30.09
N LYS A 2 0.71 -21.13 30.49
CA LYS A 2 2.10 -20.66 30.23
C LYS A 2 3.03 -21.48 29.31
N LYS A 3 3.30 -20.94 28.11
CA LYS A 3 4.63 -20.84 27.45
C LYS A 3 4.54 -19.78 26.32
N LYS A 4 4.72 -18.50 26.66
CA LYS A 4 4.99 -17.39 25.74
C LYS A 4 6.02 -16.51 26.44
N LEU A 5 7.25 -16.49 25.92
CA LEU A 5 8.30 -15.47 26.02
C LEU A 5 9.63 -16.15 25.60
N ILE A 6 10.44 -15.46 24.80
CA ILE A 6 11.76 -15.84 24.23
C ILE A 6 11.66 -16.42 22.80
N PRO A 7 11.58 -15.55 21.77
CA PRO A 7 12.60 -15.64 20.73
C PRO A 7 13.13 -14.28 20.21
N TYR A 8 13.10 -13.20 20.99
CA TYR A 8 13.52 -11.86 20.53
C TYR A 8 15.04 -11.56 20.59
N ILE A 9 15.90 -12.49 21.04
CA ILE A 9 17.33 -12.20 21.26
C ILE A 9 18.27 -13.14 20.46
N VAL A 10 17.76 -14.14 19.74
CA VAL A 10 18.62 -15.14 19.06
C VAL A 10 18.77 -14.89 17.54
N SER A 11 17.83 -14.23 16.87
CA SER A 11 17.97 -13.90 15.43
C SER A 11 19.02 -12.83 15.14
N LEU A 12 19.21 -11.85 16.05
CA LEU A 12 20.13 -10.73 15.82
C LEU A 12 21.62 -11.16 15.83
N VAL A 13 21.94 -12.33 16.42
CA VAL A 13 23.34 -12.80 16.58
C VAL A 13 23.73 -13.84 15.52
N PHE A 14 22.78 -14.44 14.80
CA PHE A 14 23.09 -15.46 13.78
C PHE A 14 23.34 -14.86 12.38
N ALA A 15 22.72 -13.71 12.06
CA ALA A 15 22.92 -13.01 10.78
C ALA A 15 24.34 -12.42 10.63
N MET A 16 25.03 -12.12 11.74
CA MET A 16 26.37 -11.52 11.72
C MET A 16 27.53 -12.50 11.46
N MET A 17 27.29 -13.82 11.41
CA MET A 17 28.38 -14.82 11.35
C MET A 17 28.49 -15.64 10.06
N VAL A 18 27.63 -15.45 9.05
CA VAL A 18 27.63 -16.29 7.82
C VAL A 18 28.19 -15.60 6.56
N SER A 19 28.66 -14.35 6.65
CA SER A 19 29.25 -13.62 5.51
C SER A 19 30.70 -13.98 5.15
N LEU A 20 31.30 -14.98 5.80
CA LEU A 20 32.65 -15.44 5.50
C LEU A 20 32.63 -16.93 5.14
N LEU A 21 32.91 -17.21 3.85
CA LEU A 21 33.25 -18.50 3.21
C LEU A 21 32.16 -19.09 2.31
N MET A 22 32.15 -18.69 1.02
CA MET A 22 32.12 -19.60 -0.15
C MET A 22 32.18 -18.81 -1.48
N PRO A 23 33.02 -19.18 -2.47
CA PRO A 23 33.01 -18.56 -3.78
C PRO A 23 32.00 -19.26 -4.70
N LEU A 24 31.06 -18.51 -5.29
CA LEU A 24 30.17 -18.99 -6.35
C LEU A 24 30.87 -18.90 -7.72
N ARG A 25 30.87 -20.02 -8.46
CA ARG A 25 31.22 -20.07 -9.89
C ARG A 25 29.96 -19.81 -10.71
N VAL A 26 30.06 -18.86 -11.64
CA VAL A 26 29.03 -18.56 -12.64
C VAL A 26 29.31 -19.34 -13.92
N THR A 27 28.29 -19.99 -14.48
CA THR A 27 28.25 -20.42 -15.89
C THR A 27 27.13 -19.67 -16.58
N ALA A 28 27.45 -18.97 -17.66
CA ALA A 28 26.52 -18.25 -18.52
C ALA A 28 25.96 -19.18 -19.61
N ASP A 29 24.65 -19.16 -19.83
CA ASP A 29 24.06 -19.41 -21.15
C ASP A 29 22.61 -18.87 -21.23
N GLU A 30 22.22 -18.56 -22.47
CA GLU A 30 20.89 -18.29 -23.04
C GLU A 30 20.44 -16.81 -23.15
N THR A 31 20.28 -16.42 -24.42
CA THR A 31 19.98 -15.10 -25.00
C THR A 31 18.49 -14.69 -24.96
N PRO A 32 18.15 -13.39 -24.89
CA PRO A 32 16.76 -12.92 -24.96
C PRO A 32 16.25 -12.67 -26.41
N PRO A 33 14.93 -12.79 -26.66
CA PRO A 33 14.30 -12.61 -27.98
C PRO A 33 14.10 -11.11 -28.36
N PRO A 34 13.84 -10.79 -29.65
CA PRO A 34 13.88 -9.42 -30.15
C PRO A 34 12.62 -8.60 -29.82
N PRO A 35 12.74 -7.26 -29.73
CA PRO A 35 11.64 -6.38 -29.31
C PRO A 35 10.63 -6.12 -30.42
N THR A 36 9.36 -6.00 -30.01
CA THR A 36 8.21 -5.65 -30.86
C THR A 36 8.03 -4.14 -30.85
N GLU A 37 7.90 -3.51 -32.03
CA GLU A 37 7.61 -2.08 -32.19
C GLU A 37 6.16 -1.74 -31.79
N GLU A 38 5.97 -0.71 -30.96
CA GLU A 38 4.68 -0.08 -30.67
C GLU A 38 4.69 1.40 -31.15
N PRO A 39 3.60 1.93 -31.74
CA PRO A 39 3.64 3.14 -32.57
C PRO A 39 3.55 4.46 -31.77
N ALA A 40 4.21 5.48 -32.32
CA ALA A 40 4.32 6.83 -31.77
C ALA A 40 2.97 7.58 -31.64
N LEU A 41 2.73 8.19 -30.47
CA LEU A 41 1.66 9.16 -30.22
C LEU A 41 2.12 10.60 -30.56
N PRO A 42 1.23 11.47 -31.08
CA PRO A 42 1.57 12.85 -31.45
C PRO A 42 1.58 13.80 -30.23
N PRO A 43 2.26 14.96 -30.33
CA PRO A 43 2.57 15.82 -29.18
C PRO A 43 1.36 16.62 -28.68
N THR A 44 1.20 16.66 -27.36
CA THR A 44 0.21 17.46 -26.64
C THR A 44 0.77 18.84 -26.30
N GLU A 45 0.01 19.91 -26.61
CA GLU A 45 0.36 21.31 -26.34
C GLU A 45 0.36 21.66 -24.84
N VAL A 46 1.34 22.46 -24.42
CA VAL A 46 1.55 22.98 -23.07
C VAL A 46 0.75 24.29 -22.86
N PRO A 47 -0.08 24.43 -21.81
CA PRO A 47 -0.55 25.74 -21.38
C PRO A 47 0.40 26.38 -20.35
N SER A 48 0.65 27.68 -20.51
CA SER A 48 1.57 28.50 -19.72
C SER A 48 1.14 28.69 -18.25
N PRO A 49 2.09 28.92 -17.30
CA PRO A 49 1.80 29.09 -15.88
C PRO A 49 1.38 30.53 -15.53
N ILE A 50 0.32 30.65 -14.73
CA ILE A 50 -0.14 31.91 -14.11
C ILE A 50 0.49 32.02 -12.72
N HIS A 51 1.22 33.12 -12.52
CA HIS A 51 1.89 33.53 -11.29
C HIS A 51 0.87 34.01 -10.23
N GLY A 52 0.99 33.53 -8.99
CA GLY A 52 0.24 34.06 -7.84
C GLY A 52 0.84 33.59 -6.51
N ALA A 53 1.71 34.40 -5.92
CA ALA A 53 2.30 34.15 -4.60
C ALA A 53 1.30 34.38 -3.45
N PRO A 54 1.36 33.62 -2.34
CA PRO A 54 0.78 34.02 -1.07
C PRO A 54 1.83 34.59 -0.10
N LEU A 55 1.41 35.57 0.69
CA LEU A 55 2.14 36.27 1.75
C LEU A 55 2.26 35.40 3.04
N PRO A 56 3.26 35.66 3.90
CA PRO A 56 3.53 34.84 5.09
C PRO A 56 2.59 35.15 6.26
N ILE A 57 2.21 34.09 7.00
CA ILE A 57 1.47 34.17 8.26
C ILE A 57 2.49 34.12 9.41
N ASP A 58 2.55 35.19 10.18
CA ASP A 58 3.32 35.34 11.41
C ASP A 58 2.52 34.75 12.59
N VAL A 59 3.12 33.83 13.35
CA VAL A 59 2.57 33.34 14.61
C VAL A 59 3.68 33.27 15.66
N SER A 60 3.65 34.23 16.58
CA SER A 60 4.39 34.24 17.84
C SER A 60 3.51 33.67 18.97
N PRO A 61 4.05 32.91 19.93
CA PRO A 61 3.28 32.35 21.04
C PRO A 61 3.35 33.25 22.28
N THR A 62 2.25 33.36 23.02
CA THR A 62 2.25 33.88 24.40
C THR A 62 1.41 33.00 25.32
N GLU A 63 2.07 32.42 26.32
CA GLU A 63 1.49 31.90 27.57
C GLU A 63 1.21 33.05 28.55
N GLU A 64 0.06 33.03 29.25
CA GLU A 64 -0.04 32.83 30.71
C GLU A 64 -1.46 33.12 31.28
N ALA A 65 -1.92 32.17 32.10
CA ALA A 65 -2.56 32.28 33.42
C ALA A 65 -4.03 32.76 33.67
N VAL A 66 -4.86 31.77 34.05
CA VAL A 66 -5.73 31.60 35.24
C VAL A 66 -6.38 32.83 35.96
N HIS A 67 -7.73 32.92 35.98
CA HIS A 67 -8.63 32.65 37.15
C HIS A 67 -10.06 33.29 37.06
N ALA A 68 -11.07 32.44 37.31
CA ALA A 68 -12.29 32.63 38.12
C ALA A 68 -13.56 33.38 37.63
N ALA A 69 -14.63 32.56 37.50
CA ALA A 69 -16.03 32.72 37.91
C ALA A 69 -17.00 33.64 37.13
N THR A 70 -17.98 33.03 36.43
CA THR A 70 -19.40 32.95 36.88
C THR A 70 -20.22 32.05 35.94
N GLU A 71 -21.16 31.30 36.52
CA GLU A 71 -22.13 30.44 35.85
C GLU A 71 -23.04 31.26 34.92
N GLU A 72 -23.10 30.89 33.64
CA GLU A 72 -24.31 31.03 32.83
C GLU A 72 -24.35 29.89 31.79
N SER A 73 -25.44 29.13 31.85
CA SER A 73 -25.78 28.03 30.95
C SER A 73 -26.13 28.53 29.55
N PRO A 74 -25.67 27.87 28.47
CA PRO A 74 -26.36 27.89 27.18
C PRO A 74 -27.05 26.55 26.91
N ALA A 75 -28.22 26.68 26.27
CA ALA A 75 -29.20 25.65 26.00
C ALA A 75 -28.71 24.53 25.05
N PRO A 76 -29.28 23.31 25.16
CA PRO A 76 -28.94 22.18 24.29
C PRO A 76 -29.61 22.31 22.90
N VAL A 77 -28.87 22.00 21.84
CA VAL A 77 -29.40 21.84 20.49
C VAL A 77 -29.99 20.43 20.35
N GLN A 78 -31.25 20.39 19.97
CA GLN A 78 -32.15 19.25 20.02
C GLN A 78 -31.98 18.36 18.79
N ARG A 79 -31.99 17.04 19.04
CA ARG A 79 -32.03 15.94 18.07
C ARG A 79 -33.48 15.78 17.60
N ASP A 80 -33.75 15.78 16.31
CA ASP A 80 -35.09 15.55 15.76
C ASP A 80 -35.55 14.12 16.05
N THR A 81 -36.64 14.00 16.82
CA THR A 81 -37.37 12.75 17.08
C THR A 81 -38.82 12.91 16.61
N LEU A 82 -39.31 11.92 15.85
CA LEU A 82 -40.71 11.79 15.47
C LEU A 82 -41.51 11.24 16.67
N PRO A 83 -42.69 11.81 17.03
CA PRO A 83 -43.32 11.49 18.31
C PRO A 83 -44.29 10.31 18.23
N VAL A 84 -44.14 9.44 19.22
CA VAL A 84 -45.16 8.56 19.80
C VAL A 84 -46.22 9.43 20.51
N ALA A 85 -47.49 9.12 20.32
CA ALA A 85 -48.59 9.75 21.06
C ALA A 85 -49.29 8.72 21.95
N THR A 86 -49.27 8.96 23.26
CA THR A 86 -50.12 8.32 24.25
C THR A 86 -51.01 9.40 24.91
N GLU A 87 -52.21 8.96 25.27
CA GLU A 87 -53.42 9.70 25.65
C GLU A 87 -53.32 10.67 26.84
N ALA A 88 -54.25 11.64 26.91
CA ALA A 88 -55.27 11.79 27.98
C ALA A 88 -56.16 13.06 27.72
N PRO A 89 -57.14 13.41 28.58
CA PRO A 89 -58.58 13.15 28.43
C PRO A 89 -59.42 14.45 28.32
N ILE A 90 -60.74 14.40 28.09
CA ILE A 90 -61.74 15.36 28.65
C ILE A 90 -63.19 14.87 28.45
N ASP A 91 -63.97 15.22 29.47
CA ASP A 91 -65.33 14.93 29.86
C ASP A 91 -66.44 15.60 29.01
N SER A 92 -67.60 14.92 28.99
CA SER A 92 -69.01 15.34 28.79
C SER A 92 -69.39 16.70 28.18
N ILE A 93 -70.20 16.70 27.08
CA ILE A 93 -71.44 17.50 26.91
C ILE A 93 -72.43 16.78 25.96
N ASN A 94 -73.69 16.68 26.41
CA ASN A 94 -74.92 16.27 25.68
C ASN A 94 -75.45 17.36 24.72
N ALA A 95 -76.03 16.96 23.59
CA ALA A 95 -77.31 17.45 23.01
C ALA A 95 -77.40 16.96 21.54
N GLU A 96 -78.17 15.91 21.26
CA GLU A 96 -79.58 15.96 20.83
C GLU A 96 -79.79 16.34 19.35
N GLY A 97 -80.32 15.36 18.61
CA GLY A 97 -81.32 15.58 17.56
C GLY A 97 -80.80 15.47 16.13
N LEU A 98 -80.93 14.29 15.53
CA LEU A 98 -81.76 14.04 14.34
C LEU A 98 -81.80 12.53 14.05
N ASP A 99 -82.97 11.95 14.29
CA ASP A 99 -83.31 10.55 14.03
C ASP A 99 -83.14 10.17 12.55
N GLN A 100 -82.33 9.14 12.27
CA GLN A 100 -82.65 8.08 11.31
C GLN A 100 -82.02 6.77 11.80
N GLU A 101 -82.86 5.86 12.33
CA GLU A 101 -82.52 4.45 12.49
C GLU A 101 -82.28 3.81 11.12
N PHE A 102 -81.12 3.17 10.95
CA PHE A 102 -80.97 2.00 10.09
C PHE A 102 -80.64 0.80 11.00
N PRO A 103 -81.29 -0.36 10.83
CA PRO A 103 -81.27 -1.43 11.82
C PRO A 103 -79.96 -2.23 11.83
N SER A 104 -79.64 -2.71 13.04
CA SER A 104 -78.70 -3.80 13.34
C SER A 104 -78.87 -4.99 12.39
N ALA A 105 -77.79 -5.36 11.69
CA ALA A 105 -77.72 -6.62 10.95
C ALA A 105 -77.15 -7.72 11.86
N THR A 106 -78.02 -8.33 12.64
CA THR A 106 -77.89 -9.72 13.08
C THR A 106 -78.74 -10.56 12.14
N ASP A 107 -78.14 -11.26 11.17
CA ASP A 107 -78.71 -12.50 10.58
C ASP A 107 -77.69 -13.27 9.73
N PRO A 108 -77.82 -14.61 9.60
CA PRO A 108 -76.83 -15.51 9.02
C PRO A 108 -76.96 -15.57 7.50
N LEU A 109 -75.83 -15.65 6.82
CA LEU A 109 -75.69 -15.51 5.37
C LEU A 109 -76.13 -16.75 4.54
N LEU A 110 -77.07 -17.57 5.04
CA LEU A 110 -77.54 -18.79 4.36
C LEU A 110 -79.07 -18.88 4.15
N GLY A 111 -79.86 -17.93 4.65
CA GLY A 111 -81.34 -17.95 4.53
C GLY A 111 -81.94 -17.32 3.25
N SER A 112 -81.14 -16.93 2.25
CA SER A 112 -81.64 -16.17 1.08
C SER A 112 -81.32 -16.75 -0.31
N LEU A 113 -80.81 -17.99 -0.38
CA LEU A 113 -80.70 -18.69 -1.67
C LEU A 113 -82.07 -19.28 -2.06
N PRO A 114 -82.54 -19.10 -3.31
CA PRO A 114 -83.77 -19.74 -3.80
C PRO A 114 -83.69 -21.27 -3.68
N GLU A 115 -84.79 -21.94 -3.35
CA GLU A 115 -84.88 -23.42 -3.22
C GLU A 115 -84.44 -24.21 -4.48
N ASP A 116 -84.16 -23.55 -5.60
CA ASP A 116 -83.76 -24.12 -6.89
C ASP A 116 -82.27 -23.96 -7.25
N THR A 117 -81.37 -23.69 -6.30
CA THR A 117 -79.92 -23.72 -6.59
C THR A 117 -79.43 -25.17 -6.79
N SER A 118 -78.84 -25.44 -7.95
CA SER A 118 -78.31 -26.75 -8.37
C SER A 118 -77.04 -27.21 -7.63
N ILE A 119 -76.79 -26.72 -6.42
CA ILE A 119 -75.66 -27.07 -5.57
C ILE A 119 -76.21 -27.80 -4.35
N VAL A 120 -75.84 -29.08 -4.22
CA VAL A 120 -76.33 -30.01 -3.20
C VAL A 120 -75.15 -30.54 -2.39
N VAL A 121 -75.37 -30.77 -1.10
CA VAL A 121 -74.40 -31.42 -0.20
C VAL A 121 -74.93 -32.81 0.13
N GLN A 122 -74.06 -33.83 0.05
CA GLN A 122 -74.42 -35.21 0.38
C GLN A 122 -74.19 -35.45 1.87
N VAL A 123 -75.27 -35.64 2.64
CA VAL A 123 -75.22 -35.94 4.09
C VAL A 123 -75.82 -37.32 4.32
N GLY A 124 -75.04 -38.26 4.86
CA GLY A 124 -75.52 -39.60 5.21
C GLY A 124 -76.04 -40.47 4.04
N GLY A 125 -75.72 -40.10 2.78
CA GLY A 125 -76.18 -40.81 1.59
C GLY A 125 -77.42 -40.21 0.91
N GLU A 126 -78.01 -39.14 1.45
CA GLU A 126 -79.10 -38.40 0.82
C GLU A 126 -78.64 -37.02 0.30
N ILE A 127 -79.31 -36.52 -0.75
CA ILE A 127 -78.96 -35.28 -1.47
C ILE A 127 -79.78 -34.13 -0.88
N GLU A 128 -79.13 -33.19 -0.19
CA GLU A 128 -79.79 -32.05 0.47
C GLU A 128 -79.43 -30.70 -0.19
N PRO A 129 -80.40 -29.78 -0.39
CA PRO A 129 -80.12 -28.41 -0.85
C PRO A 129 -79.25 -27.63 0.16
N LEU A 130 -78.31 -26.82 -0.34
CA LEU A 130 -77.38 -26.02 0.50
C LEU A 130 -78.09 -25.08 1.51
N ALA A 131 -79.36 -24.75 1.28
CA ALA A 131 -80.17 -23.85 2.11
C ALA A 131 -80.91 -24.56 3.28
N THR A 132 -80.73 -25.86 3.50
CA THR A 132 -81.40 -26.56 4.60
C THR A 132 -80.65 -26.41 5.93
N GLN A 133 -81.40 -26.37 7.04
CA GLN A 133 -80.81 -26.38 8.39
C GLN A 133 -79.90 -27.62 8.60
N ALA A 134 -80.19 -28.75 7.95
CA ALA A 134 -79.36 -29.95 7.98
C ALA A 134 -78.02 -29.77 7.23
N ALA A 135 -78.00 -29.07 6.09
CA ALA A 135 -76.76 -28.66 5.42
C ALA A 135 -75.98 -27.62 6.25
N GLN A 136 -76.67 -26.75 6.98
CA GLN A 136 -76.07 -25.77 7.88
C GLN A 136 -75.48 -26.43 9.15
N THR A 137 -76.09 -27.49 9.67
CA THR A 137 -75.56 -28.32 10.77
C THR A 137 -74.45 -29.26 10.30
N ALA A 138 -74.39 -29.63 9.02
CA ALA A 138 -73.22 -30.31 8.42
C ALA A 138 -72.04 -29.35 8.13
N ILE A 139 -72.28 -28.04 8.20
CA ILE A 139 -71.29 -26.95 8.12
C ILE A 139 -70.87 -26.48 9.54
N GLU A 140 -71.42 -27.06 10.61
CA GLU A 140 -70.95 -26.80 11.98
C GLU A 140 -69.49 -27.24 12.12
N THR A 141 -68.64 -26.24 12.36
CA THR A 141 -67.20 -26.25 12.65
C THR A 141 -66.59 -27.63 12.71
N ALA A 142 -66.07 -28.03 11.56
CA ALA A 142 -65.44 -29.29 11.41
C ALA A 142 -63.98 -29.15 11.86
N ASP A 143 -63.63 -29.44 13.12
CA ASP A 143 -62.32 -29.03 13.64
C ASP A 143 -61.82 -29.84 14.85
N PRO A 144 -60.69 -30.57 14.78
CA PRO A 144 -59.86 -30.85 13.61
C PRO A 144 -60.35 -32.04 12.78
N ILE A 145 -59.79 -32.21 11.56
CA ILE A 145 -60.08 -33.31 10.63
C ILE A 145 -58.79 -33.82 9.99
N TRP A 146 -58.61 -35.13 9.91
CA TRP A 146 -57.61 -35.73 9.03
C TRP A 146 -58.23 -36.05 7.65
N CYS A 147 -57.53 -35.71 6.58
CA CYS A 147 -57.92 -36.00 5.20
C CYS A 147 -56.75 -36.56 4.40
N PRO A 148 -56.98 -37.51 3.47
CA PRO A 148 -55.98 -37.91 2.49
C PRO A 148 -55.51 -36.70 1.67
N ALA A 149 -54.24 -36.70 1.27
CA ALA A 149 -53.64 -35.61 0.51
C ALA A 149 -54.44 -35.31 -0.78
N GLY A 150 -54.70 -34.03 -1.01
CA GLY A 150 -55.51 -33.54 -2.13
C GLY A 150 -57.03 -33.66 -1.94
N ALA A 151 -57.52 -34.30 -0.87
CA ALA A 151 -58.94 -34.28 -0.53
C ALA A 151 -59.32 -32.96 0.16
N PRO A 152 -60.48 -32.34 -0.19
CA PRO A 152 -60.97 -31.16 0.51
C PRO A 152 -61.36 -31.52 1.96
N PRO A 153 -61.16 -30.63 2.94
CA PRO A 153 -61.46 -30.88 4.36
C PRO A 153 -62.97 -30.90 4.63
N ILE A 154 -63.62 -32.01 4.28
CA ILE A 154 -65.06 -32.23 4.43
C ILE A 154 -65.27 -33.46 5.31
N PRO A 155 -65.92 -33.34 6.47
CA PRO A 155 -66.14 -34.46 7.39
C PRO A 155 -66.77 -35.68 6.72
N ASN A 156 -66.21 -36.86 6.98
CA ASN A 156 -66.70 -38.15 6.49
C ASN A 156 -66.80 -38.29 4.96
N VAL A 157 -66.20 -37.37 4.20
CA VAL A 157 -66.23 -37.36 2.72
C VAL A 157 -64.81 -37.54 2.19
N GLY A 158 -64.66 -38.23 1.05
CA GLY A 158 -63.36 -38.34 0.38
C GLY A 158 -62.27 -39.09 1.15
N GLY A 159 -62.64 -39.85 2.18
CA GLY A 159 -61.70 -40.53 3.07
C GLY A 159 -61.29 -39.71 4.30
N CYS A 160 -61.83 -38.50 4.47
CA CYS A 160 -61.64 -37.71 5.67
C CYS A 160 -62.34 -38.31 6.90
N THR A 161 -61.80 -38.05 8.08
CA THR A 161 -62.43 -38.42 9.35
C THR A 161 -63.70 -37.61 9.61
N SER A 162 -64.44 -37.96 10.66
CA SER A 162 -65.35 -37.00 11.29
C SER A 162 -64.57 -35.82 11.87
N SER A 163 -65.29 -34.76 12.20
CA SER A 163 -64.76 -33.64 12.98
C SER A 163 -64.58 -34.03 14.43
N TYR A 164 -63.53 -33.50 15.04
CA TYR A 164 -63.26 -33.65 16.46
C TYR A 164 -63.60 -32.37 17.21
N ALA A 165 -63.29 -32.31 18.51
CA ALA A 165 -63.42 -31.08 19.31
C ALA A 165 -62.06 -30.45 19.64
N THR A 166 -61.00 -31.27 19.60
CA THR A 166 -59.62 -30.90 19.88
C THR A 166 -58.70 -31.80 19.05
N LEU A 167 -57.48 -31.35 18.80
CA LEU A 167 -56.45 -32.20 18.19
C LEU A 167 -56.12 -33.39 19.08
N GLU A 168 -56.04 -33.20 20.40
CA GLU A 168 -55.91 -34.29 21.38
C GLU A 168 -56.98 -35.38 21.17
N GLY A 169 -58.24 -35.01 20.91
CA GLY A 169 -59.31 -35.97 20.65
C GLY A 169 -59.11 -36.77 19.37
N LEU A 170 -58.72 -36.12 18.28
CA LEU A 170 -58.42 -36.78 17.01
C LEU A 170 -57.26 -37.77 17.15
N ILE A 171 -56.16 -37.34 17.80
CA ILE A 171 -54.98 -38.20 17.98
C ILE A 171 -55.28 -39.38 18.90
N ASN A 172 -56.07 -39.21 19.96
CA ASN A 172 -56.48 -40.30 20.84
C ASN A 172 -57.30 -41.39 20.11
N ASP A 173 -58.20 -41.02 19.20
CA ASP A 173 -58.97 -41.96 18.37
C ASP A 173 -58.11 -42.67 17.30
N ILE A 174 -56.95 -42.11 16.95
CA ILE A 174 -55.94 -42.82 16.14
C ILE A 174 -55.20 -43.83 17.01
N LEU A 175 -54.77 -43.41 18.21
CA LEU A 175 -54.00 -44.22 19.16
C LEU A 175 -54.81 -45.37 19.79
N ASP A 176 -56.14 -45.26 19.85
CA ASP A 176 -57.00 -46.35 20.32
C ASP A 176 -57.43 -47.33 19.21
N GLY A 177 -57.07 -47.02 17.96
CA GLY A 177 -57.38 -47.81 16.76
C GLY A 177 -58.81 -47.61 16.21
N THR A 178 -59.54 -46.58 16.67
CA THR A 178 -60.86 -46.22 16.13
C THR A 178 -60.77 -45.71 14.69
N ILE A 179 -59.72 -44.95 14.37
CA ILE A 179 -59.39 -44.55 13.00
C ILE A 179 -58.38 -45.55 12.41
N SER A 180 -58.76 -46.19 11.31
CA SER A 180 -57.87 -47.14 10.61
C SER A 180 -56.68 -46.42 9.97
N ALA A 181 -55.52 -47.08 9.96
CA ALA A 181 -54.32 -46.56 9.33
C ALA A 181 -54.55 -46.10 7.87
N PRO A 182 -53.92 -44.99 7.45
CA PRO A 182 -54.08 -44.43 6.12
C PRO A 182 -53.41 -45.30 5.06
N SER A 183 -53.75 -45.02 3.81
CA SER A 183 -53.13 -45.64 2.62
C SER A 183 -52.49 -44.63 1.67
N ALA A 184 -52.40 -43.37 2.11
CA ALA A 184 -51.86 -42.24 1.39
C ALA A 184 -51.39 -41.18 2.40
N ASP A 185 -50.57 -40.24 1.92
CA ASP A 185 -50.23 -39.00 2.63
C ASP A 185 -51.48 -38.27 3.10
N GLY A 186 -51.36 -37.44 4.13
CA GLY A 186 -52.53 -36.81 4.73
C GLY A 186 -52.26 -35.46 5.35
N THR A 187 -53.33 -34.68 5.45
CA THR A 187 -53.35 -33.37 6.09
C THR A 187 -54.31 -33.39 7.26
N ILE A 188 -53.83 -32.98 8.44
CA ILE A 188 -54.67 -32.60 9.57
C ILE A 188 -54.98 -31.12 9.44
N TRP A 189 -56.25 -30.80 9.20
CA TRP A 189 -56.75 -29.44 9.10
C TRP A 189 -57.26 -28.97 10.46
N ILE A 190 -56.77 -27.81 10.90
CA ILE A 190 -57.11 -27.20 12.19
C ILE A 190 -57.57 -25.78 11.94
N THR A 191 -58.72 -25.40 12.49
CA THR A 191 -59.28 -24.09 12.20
C THR A 191 -58.44 -22.97 12.83
N ASN A 192 -58.64 -21.74 12.36
CA ASN A 192 -58.01 -20.54 12.92
C ASN A 192 -58.53 -20.12 14.30
N THR A 193 -59.17 -21.03 15.03
CA THR A 193 -59.56 -20.83 16.43
C THR A 193 -58.54 -21.49 17.35
N PRO A 194 -58.45 -21.08 18.63
CA PRO A 194 -57.59 -21.75 19.59
C PRO A 194 -57.99 -23.22 19.76
N ASP A 195 -57.04 -24.13 19.65
CA ASP A 195 -57.26 -25.54 19.95
C ASP A 195 -57.45 -25.71 21.46
N ALA A 196 -58.48 -26.47 21.86
CA ALA A 196 -58.88 -26.62 23.26
C ALA A 196 -58.23 -27.83 23.97
N SER A 197 -57.19 -28.44 23.38
CA SER A 197 -56.43 -29.50 24.05
C SER A 197 -55.81 -29.00 25.35
N VAL A 198 -55.82 -29.84 26.37
CA VAL A 198 -55.32 -29.49 27.72
C VAL A 198 -54.11 -30.30 28.15
N SER A 199 -53.79 -31.35 27.39
CA SER A 199 -52.60 -32.18 27.56
C SER A 199 -51.61 -31.98 26.42
N PRO A 200 -50.30 -32.20 26.63
CA PRO A 200 -49.33 -32.35 25.56
C PRO A 200 -49.81 -33.29 24.46
N ILE A 201 -49.66 -32.90 23.20
CA ILE A 201 -50.07 -33.68 22.04
C ILE A 201 -48.82 -34.34 21.46
N GLU A 202 -48.81 -35.67 21.43
CA GLU A 202 -47.68 -36.46 20.94
C GLU A 202 -48.13 -37.39 19.82
N ILE A 203 -47.48 -37.27 18.66
CA ILE A 203 -47.67 -38.12 17.47
C ILE A 203 -46.36 -38.86 17.25
N ASP A 204 -46.18 -39.99 17.93
CA ASP A 204 -44.95 -40.78 17.88
C ASP A 204 -45.09 -41.99 16.95
N GLY A 205 -44.33 -41.99 15.85
CA GLY A 205 -44.26 -43.10 14.89
C GLY A 205 -43.70 -44.40 15.47
N SER A 206 -43.10 -44.38 16.67
CA SER A 206 -42.67 -45.56 17.41
C SER A 206 -43.85 -46.31 18.07
N ASP A 207 -45.00 -45.64 18.26
CA ASP A 207 -46.21 -46.28 18.78
C ASP A 207 -46.73 -47.32 17.77
N PRO A 208 -47.05 -48.56 18.20
CA PRO A 208 -47.55 -49.60 17.30
C PRO A 208 -48.76 -49.21 16.45
N MET A 209 -49.61 -48.27 16.92
CA MET A 209 -50.79 -47.79 16.19
C MET A 209 -50.44 -46.73 15.15
N LEU A 210 -49.36 -45.95 15.38
CA LEU A 210 -48.87 -44.94 14.45
C LEU A 210 -47.75 -45.45 13.52
N ALA A 211 -47.16 -46.62 13.79
CA ALA A 211 -46.07 -47.18 12.98
C ALA A 211 -46.41 -47.37 11.48
N ALA A 212 -47.69 -47.57 11.14
CA ALA A 212 -48.14 -47.59 9.75
C ALA A 212 -48.37 -46.18 9.19
N TRP A 213 -48.88 -45.27 10.01
CA TRP A 213 -49.11 -43.87 9.67
C TRP A 213 -47.80 -43.15 9.37
N SER A 214 -46.76 -43.45 10.14
CA SER A 214 -45.46 -42.78 10.05
C SER A 214 -44.75 -42.93 8.73
N ASN A 215 -45.15 -43.87 7.87
CA ASN A 215 -44.57 -44.07 6.54
C ASN A 215 -45.19 -43.18 5.45
N TYR A 216 -46.14 -42.33 5.80
CA TYR A 216 -46.80 -41.39 4.88
C TYR A 216 -46.46 -39.96 5.28
N ALA A 217 -46.43 -39.05 4.30
CA ALA A 217 -46.20 -37.64 4.57
C ALA A 217 -47.36 -37.07 5.41
N LEU A 218 -47.01 -36.28 6.42
CA LEU A 218 -47.93 -35.66 7.36
C LEU A 218 -47.87 -34.15 7.22
N THR A 219 -48.98 -33.53 6.88
CA THR A 219 -49.14 -32.07 6.96
C THR A 219 -50.04 -31.70 8.14
N ILE A 220 -49.57 -30.81 9.02
CA ILE A 220 -50.41 -30.12 10.00
C ILE A 220 -50.67 -28.71 9.47
N GLN A 221 -51.92 -28.44 9.08
CA GLN A 221 -52.32 -27.17 8.50
C GLN A 221 -53.26 -26.43 9.44
N GLY A 222 -52.74 -25.40 10.11
CA GLY A 222 -53.55 -24.47 10.88
C GLY A 222 -54.09 -23.30 10.09
N GLY A 223 -54.82 -22.43 10.77
CA GLY A 223 -55.40 -21.23 10.17
C GLY A 223 -56.55 -21.53 9.21
N TRP A 224 -57.05 -22.76 9.15
CA TRP A 224 -58.12 -23.12 8.23
C TRP A 224 -59.43 -22.40 8.61
N THR A 225 -60.17 -21.93 7.60
CA THR A 225 -61.44 -21.21 7.82
C THR A 225 -62.63 -22.11 8.13
N GLY A 226 -62.43 -23.43 8.26
CA GLY A 226 -63.51 -24.41 8.45
C GLY A 226 -64.35 -24.66 7.19
N THR A 227 -63.91 -24.15 6.03
CA THR A 227 -64.64 -24.28 4.77
C THR A 227 -64.13 -25.45 3.91
N PRO A 228 -65.01 -26.14 3.14
CA PRO A 228 -64.62 -27.21 2.21
C PRO A 228 -63.55 -26.83 1.18
N ALA A 229 -63.39 -25.53 0.91
CA ALA A 229 -62.38 -25.03 -0.03
C ALA A 229 -60.94 -25.10 0.52
N GLY A 230 -60.75 -25.41 1.80
CA GLY A 230 -59.43 -25.43 2.43
C GLY A 230 -58.78 -24.04 2.52
N ALA A 231 -59.58 -22.97 2.55
CA ALA A 231 -59.05 -21.61 2.61
C ALA A 231 -58.36 -21.34 3.96
N ILE A 232 -57.18 -20.72 3.92
CA ILE A 232 -56.35 -20.37 5.09
C ILE A 232 -56.48 -18.88 5.41
N SER A 233 -56.66 -18.56 6.69
CA SER A 233 -56.69 -17.20 7.24
C SER A 233 -56.22 -17.20 8.68
N GLY A 234 -55.05 -16.61 8.95
CA GLY A 234 -54.46 -16.54 10.29
C GLY A 234 -53.69 -17.81 10.67
N SER A 235 -53.65 -18.12 11.96
CA SER A 235 -53.00 -19.30 12.53
C SER A 235 -53.91 -20.00 13.54
N SER A 236 -53.65 -21.29 13.80
CA SER A 236 -54.26 -22.03 14.92
C SER A 236 -53.40 -21.89 16.16
N VAL A 237 -54.00 -21.57 17.31
CA VAL A 237 -53.28 -21.28 18.55
C VAL A 237 -53.34 -22.47 19.51
N PHE A 238 -52.18 -22.87 20.05
CA PHE A 238 -52.01 -23.94 21.03
C PHE A 238 -51.44 -23.38 22.33
N SER A 239 -52.04 -23.79 23.46
CA SER A 239 -51.53 -23.55 24.82
C SER A 239 -50.83 -24.77 25.43
N VAL A 240 -50.71 -25.84 24.65
CA VAL A 240 -50.03 -27.10 24.99
C VAL A 240 -48.98 -27.40 23.92
N PRO A 241 -47.92 -28.17 24.23
CA PRO A 241 -46.90 -28.50 23.23
C PRO A 241 -47.42 -29.52 22.22
N LEU A 242 -46.88 -29.47 20.99
CA LEU A 242 -47.07 -30.46 19.94
C LEU A 242 -45.73 -31.13 19.61
N ALA A 243 -45.69 -32.46 19.71
CA ALA A 243 -44.53 -33.26 19.32
C ALA A 243 -44.92 -34.26 18.22
N ILE A 244 -44.16 -34.27 17.12
CA ILE A 244 -44.22 -35.30 16.07
C ILE A 244 -42.87 -36.02 16.13
N LEU A 245 -42.86 -37.29 16.51
CA LEU A 245 -41.63 -38.03 16.82
C LEU A 245 -41.49 -39.26 15.93
N ASN A 246 -40.24 -39.64 15.64
CA ASN A 246 -39.89 -40.86 14.90
C ASN A 246 -40.70 -41.08 13.61
N TRP A 247 -40.92 -40.02 12.83
CA TRP A 247 -41.76 -40.07 11.63
C TRP A 247 -40.94 -40.43 10.38
N ASN A 248 -41.33 -41.45 9.61
CA ASN A 248 -40.56 -41.93 8.45
C ASN A 248 -40.89 -41.20 7.13
N GLY A 249 -42.01 -40.47 7.08
CA GLY A 249 -42.42 -39.66 5.93
C GLY A 249 -42.09 -38.18 6.13
N ASP A 250 -42.26 -37.37 5.09
CA ASP A 250 -42.03 -35.93 5.20
C ASP A 250 -43.04 -35.29 6.15
N VAL A 251 -42.59 -34.34 6.97
CA VAL A 251 -43.45 -33.60 7.91
C VAL A 251 -43.52 -32.14 7.51
N THR A 252 -44.73 -31.63 7.30
CA THR A 252 -44.99 -30.21 7.03
C THR A 252 -45.87 -29.61 8.13
N VAL A 253 -45.47 -28.48 8.70
CA VAL A 253 -46.23 -27.74 9.72
C VAL A 253 -46.43 -26.30 9.28
N ASN A 254 -47.70 -25.89 9.14
CA ASN A 254 -48.06 -24.58 8.61
C ASN A 254 -49.04 -23.83 9.51
N ASN A 255 -48.85 -22.51 9.62
CA ASN A 255 -49.83 -21.58 10.20
C ASN A 255 -50.23 -21.93 11.65
N LEU A 256 -49.24 -22.24 12.49
CA LEU A 256 -49.47 -22.57 13.91
C LEU A 256 -48.89 -21.49 14.83
N THR A 257 -49.48 -21.34 16.00
CA THR A 257 -48.97 -20.49 17.07
C THR A 257 -48.96 -21.26 18.38
N PHE A 258 -47.80 -21.40 19.00
CA PHE A 258 -47.63 -21.95 20.33
C PHE A 258 -47.36 -20.77 21.27
N ASP A 259 -48.27 -20.50 22.19
CA ASP A 259 -48.15 -19.35 23.10
C ASP A 259 -48.37 -19.76 24.54
N ASN A 260 -47.48 -19.28 25.43
CA ASN A 260 -47.50 -19.59 26.86
C ASN A 260 -47.48 -21.10 27.16
N VAL A 261 -46.74 -21.87 26.36
CA VAL A 261 -46.61 -23.31 26.53
C VAL A 261 -45.61 -23.61 27.65
N GLY A 262 -45.94 -24.57 28.51
CA GLY A 262 -45.11 -24.96 29.64
C GLY A 262 -43.86 -25.80 29.30
N PHE A 263 -43.59 -26.02 28.01
CA PHE A 263 -42.55 -26.86 27.41
C PHE A 263 -42.13 -26.25 26.07
N THR A 264 -41.24 -26.92 25.32
CA THR A 264 -40.98 -26.55 23.92
C THR A 264 -42.28 -26.57 23.12
N GLY A 265 -42.59 -25.48 22.42
CA GLY A 265 -43.87 -25.32 21.72
C GLY A 265 -44.10 -26.37 20.64
N LEU A 266 -43.12 -26.54 19.75
CA LEU A 266 -43.14 -27.53 18.67
C LEU A 266 -41.88 -28.39 18.69
N THR A 267 -42.06 -29.70 18.63
CA THR A 267 -40.97 -30.65 18.39
C THR A 267 -41.30 -31.51 17.17
N VAL A 268 -40.37 -31.62 16.21
CA VAL A 268 -40.50 -32.49 15.04
C VAL A 268 -39.23 -33.32 14.87
N GLU A 269 -39.37 -34.64 14.89
CA GLU A 269 -38.29 -35.60 14.68
C GLU A 269 -38.68 -36.58 13.57
N THR A 270 -37.89 -36.61 12.49
CA THR A 270 -38.08 -37.52 11.36
C THR A 270 -36.95 -38.55 11.25
N ILE A 271 -37.22 -39.63 10.52
CA ILE A 271 -36.24 -40.68 10.18
C ILE A 271 -36.09 -40.73 8.66
N ASP A 272 -34.91 -40.34 8.16
CA ASP A 272 -34.61 -40.31 6.72
C ASP A 272 -35.66 -39.54 5.89
N ALA A 273 -36.25 -38.44 6.42
CA ALA A 273 -37.31 -37.67 5.74
C ALA A 273 -37.22 -36.16 6.00
N ASP A 274 -37.87 -35.36 5.15
CA ASP A 274 -37.76 -33.90 5.16
C ASP A 274 -38.71 -33.24 6.17
N ILE A 275 -38.32 -32.06 6.66
CA ILE A 275 -39.12 -31.24 7.57
C ILE A 275 -39.34 -29.86 6.94
N VAL A 276 -40.60 -29.43 6.86
CA VAL A 276 -40.97 -28.08 6.43
C VAL A 276 -41.80 -27.39 7.52
N VAL A 277 -41.33 -26.24 7.99
CA VAL A 277 -42.05 -25.42 8.98
C VAL A 277 -42.26 -24.02 8.40
N SER A 278 -43.52 -23.61 8.22
CA SER A 278 -43.81 -22.31 7.61
C SER A 278 -44.92 -21.54 8.31
N ASN A 279 -44.72 -20.23 8.49
CA ASN A 279 -45.68 -19.34 9.16
C ASN A 279 -46.02 -19.82 10.58
N VAL A 280 -44.98 -20.20 11.35
CA VAL A 280 -45.14 -20.70 12.73
C VAL A 280 -44.60 -19.68 13.73
N THR A 281 -45.36 -19.44 14.80
CA THR A 281 -44.92 -18.65 15.94
C THR A 281 -44.84 -19.53 17.17
N SER A 282 -43.74 -19.45 17.93
CA SER A 282 -43.61 -20.05 19.25
C SER A 282 -43.12 -19.01 20.25
N ALA A 283 -43.98 -18.61 21.19
CA ALA A 283 -43.72 -17.47 22.03
C ALA A 283 -44.11 -17.65 23.50
N ASN A 284 -43.39 -16.93 24.36
CA ASN A 284 -43.68 -16.82 25.79
C ASN A 284 -43.65 -18.18 26.54
N ASN A 285 -42.90 -19.16 26.01
CA ASN A 285 -42.73 -20.46 26.66
C ASN A 285 -41.72 -20.30 27.81
N SER A 286 -42.23 -19.98 28.99
CA SER A 286 -41.46 -19.41 30.10
C SER A 286 -41.02 -20.40 31.18
N SER A 287 -41.38 -21.68 31.05
CA SER A 287 -40.91 -22.74 31.96
C SER A 287 -39.39 -22.93 31.89
N ALA A 288 -38.76 -23.43 32.96
CA ALA A 288 -37.32 -23.71 32.96
C ALA A 288 -36.93 -24.67 31.81
N GLY A 289 -36.14 -24.19 30.84
CA GLY A 289 -35.66 -24.98 29.70
C GLY A 289 -36.67 -25.17 28.55
N SER A 290 -37.82 -24.49 28.55
CA SER A 290 -38.76 -24.55 27.42
C SER A 290 -38.27 -23.73 26.23
N GLY A 291 -37.99 -24.41 25.11
CA GLY A 291 -37.60 -23.78 23.85
C GLY A 291 -38.79 -23.28 23.02
N GLY A 292 -38.51 -22.68 21.87
CA GLY A 292 -39.53 -22.32 20.90
C GLY A 292 -39.92 -23.50 20.00
N ILE A 293 -39.01 -23.87 19.11
CA ILE A 293 -39.17 -24.93 18.11
C ILE A 293 -37.91 -25.79 18.10
N ASP A 294 -38.07 -27.11 18.11
CA ASP A 294 -36.98 -28.08 18.03
C ASP A 294 -37.21 -29.07 16.89
N LEU A 295 -36.30 -29.11 15.93
CA LEU A 295 -36.38 -29.95 14.73
C LEU A 295 -35.19 -30.89 14.68
N SER A 296 -35.41 -32.16 14.40
CA SER A 296 -34.32 -33.11 14.21
C SER A 296 -34.59 -34.15 13.13
N VAL A 297 -33.51 -34.55 12.44
CA VAL A 297 -33.55 -35.66 11.48
C VAL A 297 -32.57 -36.72 11.96
N ASN A 298 -33.08 -37.92 12.23
CA ASN A 298 -32.25 -39.10 12.46
C ASN A 298 -32.08 -39.86 11.15
N GLN A 299 -30.88 -40.37 10.87
CA GLN A 299 -30.67 -41.24 9.70
C GLN A 299 -30.33 -42.67 10.08
N THR A 300 -30.91 -43.63 9.35
CA THR A 300 -30.71 -45.08 9.57
C THR A 300 -29.81 -45.75 8.53
N LEU A 301 -29.10 -44.97 7.71
CA LEU A 301 -28.14 -45.34 6.63
C LEU A 301 -28.67 -45.12 5.19
N SER A 302 -29.84 -44.48 4.98
CA SER A 302 -30.42 -44.22 3.65
C SER A 302 -30.24 -42.76 3.25
N THR A 303 -29.48 -42.46 2.18
CA THR A 303 -29.21 -41.09 1.70
C THR A 303 -30.41 -40.43 1.00
N THR A 304 -31.64 -40.73 1.39
CA THR A 304 -32.86 -40.16 0.82
C THR A 304 -33.53 -39.36 1.92
N GLY A 305 -33.63 -38.04 1.78
CA GLY A 305 -34.26 -37.15 2.77
C GLY A 305 -33.27 -36.44 3.70
N GLY A 306 -33.83 -35.60 4.58
CA GLY A 306 -33.10 -34.86 5.62
C GLY A 306 -32.85 -33.39 5.30
N THR A 307 -33.65 -32.81 4.40
CA THR A 307 -33.74 -31.36 4.24
C THR A 307 -34.65 -30.77 5.31
N VAL A 308 -34.23 -29.65 5.91
CA VAL A 308 -35.06 -28.87 6.83
C VAL A 308 -35.27 -27.47 6.26
N THR A 309 -36.53 -27.12 5.96
CA THR A 309 -36.92 -25.79 5.46
C THR A 309 -37.75 -25.05 6.50
N VAL A 310 -37.32 -23.85 6.87
CA VAL A 310 -38.01 -23.00 7.84
C VAL A 310 -38.28 -21.63 7.22
N SER A 311 -39.56 -21.26 7.07
CA SER A 311 -39.93 -19.97 6.45
C SER A 311 -40.94 -19.17 7.28
N ASN A 312 -40.68 -17.87 7.45
CA ASN A 312 -41.57 -16.96 8.16
C ASN A 312 -41.88 -17.45 9.60
N VAL A 313 -40.83 -17.70 10.37
CA VAL A 313 -40.94 -18.25 11.72
C VAL A 313 -40.55 -17.20 12.76
N THR A 314 -41.32 -17.13 13.86
CA THR A 314 -41.06 -16.25 15.00
C THR A 314 -40.94 -17.08 16.27
N VAL A 315 -39.79 -17.02 16.94
CA VAL A 315 -39.49 -17.75 18.18
C VAL A 315 -39.04 -16.77 19.27
N ASN A 316 -39.99 -16.22 20.02
CA ASN A 316 -39.72 -15.08 20.91
C ASN A 316 -40.04 -15.35 22.38
N ASN A 317 -39.28 -14.75 23.30
CA ASN A 317 -39.54 -14.82 24.74
C ASN A 317 -39.62 -16.26 25.27
N ASN A 318 -38.88 -17.20 24.68
CA ASN A 318 -38.80 -18.56 25.20
C ASN A 318 -37.67 -18.62 26.22
N ASN A 319 -37.82 -19.40 27.29
CA ASN A 319 -36.80 -19.47 28.34
C ASN A 319 -35.56 -20.28 27.92
N GLY A 320 -35.70 -21.20 26.97
CA GLY A 320 -34.61 -21.92 26.32
C GLY A 320 -34.20 -21.28 24.99
N THR A 321 -33.70 -22.12 24.08
CA THR A 321 -33.34 -21.73 22.70
C THR A 321 -34.61 -21.44 21.88
N GLY A 322 -34.58 -20.40 21.03
CA GLY A 322 -35.71 -20.05 20.17
C GLY A 322 -35.99 -21.12 19.12
N LEU A 323 -35.03 -21.33 18.20
CA LEU A 323 -35.09 -22.38 17.17
C LEU A 323 -33.86 -23.29 17.31
N SER A 324 -34.10 -24.60 17.41
CA SER A 324 -33.09 -25.65 17.41
C SER A 324 -33.28 -26.54 16.17
N ILE A 325 -32.19 -26.80 15.44
CA ILE A 325 -32.12 -27.83 14.40
C ILE A 325 -30.91 -28.71 14.66
N ALA A 326 -31.11 -30.02 14.78
CA ALA A 326 -30.04 -30.97 15.08
C ALA A 326 -30.22 -32.31 14.35
N GLY A 327 -29.22 -33.18 14.49
CA GLY A 327 -29.22 -34.50 13.86
C GLY A 327 -28.44 -34.53 12.54
N LEU A 328 -28.66 -35.58 11.75
CA LEU A 328 -27.93 -35.86 10.50
C LEU A 328 -28.62 -35.16 9.32
N VAL A 329 -28.77 -33.84 9.41
CA VAL A 329 -29.48 -32.98 8.45
C VAL A 329 -28.60 -32.71 7.24
N THR A 330 -29.08 -32.98 6.03
CA THR A 330 -28.30 -32.89 4.78
C THR A 330 -28.37 -31.53 4.09
N PHE A 331 -29.36 -30.71 4.42
CA PHE A 331 -29.49 -29.33 3.95
C PHE A 331 -30.44 -28.54 4.84
N VAL A 332 -30.14 -27.27 5.11
CA VAL A 332 -31.03 -26.35 5.83
C VAL A 332 -31.28 -25.10 4.99
N ASP A 333 -32.55 -24.73 4.85
CA ASP A 333 -32.99 -23.50 4.19
C ASP A 333 -33.84 -22.66 5.16
N LEU A 334 -33.36 -21.47 5.50
CA LEU A 334 -34.03 -20.55 6.42
C LEU A 334 -34.39 -19.26 5.69
N TYR A 335 -35.64 -18.85 5.81
CA TYR A 335 -36.11 -17.60 5.24
C TYR A 335 -36.97 -16.83 6.25
N ASN A 336 -36.59 -15.59 6.55
CA ASN A 336 -37.36 -14.70 7.42
C ASN A 336 -37.64 -15.32 8.80
N VAL A 337 -36.58 -15.56 9.56
CA VAL A 337 -36.65 -16.12 10.92
C VAL A 337 -36.33 -15.03 11.94
N ILE A 338 -37.23 -14.86 12.91
CA ILE A 338 -37.12 -13.87 13.98
C ILE A 338 -37.03 -14.60 15.32
N ALA A 339 -35.90 -14.43 16.03
CA ALA A 339 -35.61 -15.05 17.30
C ALA A 339 -35.20 -14.00 18.35
N VAL A 340 -36.17 -13.50 19.11
CA VAL A 340 -35.97 -12.35 20.01
C VAL A 340 -36.24 -12.69 21.46
N SER A 341 -35.35 -12.25 22.35
CA SER A 341 -35.54 -12.34 23.80
C SER A 341 -35.66 -13.77 24.33
N ASN A 342 -34.97 -14.72 23.71
CA ASN A 342 -34.89 -16.08 24.22
C ASN A 342 -33.84 -16.18 25.34
N GLY A 343 -34.04 -17.07 26.31
CA GLY A 343 -33.21 -17.17 27.50
C GLY A 343 -31.80 -17.74 27.22
N PHE A 344 -31.66 -18.54 26.17
CA PHE A 344 -30.38 -19.06 25.67
C PHE A 344 -30.07 -18.48 24.28
N GLU A 345 -29.79 -19.31 23.27
CA GLU A 345 -29.56 -18.87 21.90
C GLU A 345 -30.88 -18.47 21.22
N GLY A 346 -30.83 -17.48 20.32
CA GLY A 346 -31.96 -17.21 19.45
C GLY A 346 -32.18 -18.37 18.48
N ILE A 347 -31.11 -18.76 17.78
CA ILE A 347 -31.10 -19.83 16.79
C ILE A 347 -29.86 -20.70 17.03
N SER A 348 -30.01 -22.02 17.04
CA SER A 348 -28.91 -23.00 17.12
C SER A 348 -29.15 -24.11 16.10
N ILE A 349 -28.25 -24.24 15.13
CA ILE A 349 -28.44 -25.12 13.96
C ILE A 349 -27.17 -25.92 13.68
N GLY A 350 -27.32 -27.24 13.62
CA GLY A 350 -26.32 -28.19 13.12
C GLY A 350 -26.77 -28.87 11.83
N SER A 351 -25.87 -29.01 10.85
CA SER A 351 -26.12 -29.76 9.62
C SER A 351 -24.85 -30.47 9.11
N ASP A 352 -25.01 -31.70 8.60
CA ASP A 352 -23.96 -32.42 7.88
C ASP A 352 -23.77 -31.89 6.45
N GLY A 353 -24.73 -31.11 5.94
CA GLY A 353 -24.67 -30.48 4.63
C GLY A 353 -24.90 -28.97 4.72
N SER A 354 -25.18 -28.34 3.58
CA SER A 354 -25.12 -26.88 3.48
C SER A 354 -26.26 -26.18 4.22
N ILE A 355 -25.97 -24.99 4.73
CA ILE A 355 -26.97 -24.10 5.33
C ILE A 355 -27.10 -22.85 4.46
N VAL A 356 -28.32 -22.53 4.05
CA VAL A 356 -28.68 -21.28 3.40
C VAL A 356 -29.67 -20.56 4.30
N ALA A 357 -29.41 -19.28 4.56
CA ALA A 357 -30.24 -18.44 5.39
C ALA A 357 -30.43 -17.07 4.76
N GLU A 358 -31.62 -16.50 4.93
CA GLU A 358 -31.95 -15.17 4.42
C GLU A 358 -32.86 -14.41 5.39
N ASN A 359 -32.55 -13.14 5.62
CA ASN A 359 -33.33 -12.23 6.47
C ASN A 359 -33.50 -12.76 7.89
N ILE A 360 -32.39 -13.00 8.56
CA ILE A 360 -32.36 -13.54 9.92
C ILE A 360 -32.27 -12.40 10.94
N THR A 361 -33.16 -12.40 11.93
CA THR A 361 -33.10 -11.50 13.09
C THR A 361 -32.96 -12.33 14.36
N ALA A 362 -31.85 -12.20 15.06
CA ALA A 362 -31.66 -12.80 16.38
C ALA A 362 -31.14 -11.76 17.38
N SER A 363 -32.00 -11.29 18.28
CA SER A 363 -31.67 -10.14 19.14
C SER A 363 -32.14 -10.29 20.57
N ASN A 364 -31.44 -9.65 21.50
CA ASN A 364 -31.75 -9.67 22.93
C ASN A 364 -31.80 -11.08 23.54
N ASN A 365 -31.10 -12.06 22.95
CA ASN A 365 -31.07 -13.42 23.49
C ASN A 365 -30.04 -13.52 24.62
N GLY A 366 -30.25 -14.42 25.57
CA GLY A 366 -29.43 -14.51 26.78
C GLY A 366 -28.01 -15.05 26.56
N LEU A 367 -27.78 -15.77 25.46
CA LEU A 367 -26.47 -16.26 25.02
C LEU A 367 -26.17 -15.74 23.60
N THR A 368 -25.82 -16.61 22.66
CA THR A 368 -25.52 -16.25 21.27
C THR A 368 -26.78 -15.83 20.52
N GLY A 369 -26.69 -14.85 19.63
CA GLY A 369 -27.82 -14.50 18.76
C GLY A 369 -28.20 -15.67 17.85
N ALA A 370 -27.29 -16.04 16.95
CA ALA A 370 -27.43 -17.23 16.12
C ALA A 370 -26.12 -18.04 16.07
N ASP A 371 -26.22 -19.35 16.24
CA ASP A 371 -25.14 -20.33 16.19
C ASP A 371 -25.42 -21.33 15.05
N PHE A 372 -24.52 -21.37 14.07
CA PHE A 372 -24.60 -22.26 12.92
C PHE A 372 -23.35 -23.14 12.82
N SER A 373 -23.56 -24.45 12.71
CA SER A 373 -22.51 -25.44 12.50
C SER A 373 -22.82 -26.30 11.27
N THR A 374 -21.91 -26.38 10.31
CA THR A 374 -22.07 -27.19 9.09
C THR A 374 -20.79 -27.90 8.64
N ASP A 375 -20.92 -29.16 8.20
CA ASP A 375 -19.83 -29.89 7.55
C ASP A 375 -19.62 -29.53 6.06
N ALA A 376 -20.40 -28.59 5.52
CA ALA A 376 -20.33 -28.09 4.15
C ALA A 376 -20.24 -26.56 4.12
N SER A 377 -20.83 -25.91 3.10
CA SER A 377 -20.84 -24.45 2.97
C SER A 377 -21.98 -23.78 3.73
N PHE A 378 -21.75 -22.54 4.14
CA PHE A 378 -22.74 -21.67 4.77
C PHE A 378 -22.99 -20.43 3.90
N THR A 379 -24.24 -20.02 3.74
CA THR A 379 -24.61 -18.79 3.03
C THR A 379 -25.67 -18.02 3.80
N LEU A 380 -25.44 -16.73 4.04
CA LEU A 380 -26.37 -15.80 4.67
C LEU A 380 -26.56 -14.56 3.79
N GLN A 381 -27.79 -14.33 3.35
CA GLN A 381 -28.16 -13.27 2.39
C GLN A 381 -29.26 -12.37 2.96
N GLY A 382 -29.57 -11.29 2.24
CA GLY A 382 -30.62 -10.35 2.65
C GLY A 382 -30.17 -9.41 3.76
N ALA A 383 -31.08 -8.99 4.63
CA ALA A 383 -30.78 -8.08 5.74
C ALA A 383 -30.74 -8.84 7.07
N ASN A 384 -29.57 -8.90 7.72
CA ASN A 384 -29.35 -9.78 8.86
C ASN A 384 -28.97 -9.00 10.12
N LEU A 385 -29.67 -9.27 11.23
CA LEU A 385 -29.59 -8.50 12.47
C LEU A 385 -29.29 -9.40 13.67
N PHE A 386 -28.17 -9.15 14.34
CA PHE A 386 -27.67 -9.93 15.48
C PHE A 386 -27.27 -9.04 16.65
N GLU A 387 -28.22 -8.32 17.25
CA GLU A 387 -27.91 -7.26 18.24
C GLU A 387 -28.30 -7.58 19.68
N ASN A 388 -27.60 -6.95 20.63
CA ASN A 388 -27.93 -6.95 22.05
C ASN A 388 -27.96 -8.35 22.68
N ASN A 389 -27.22 -9.31 22.12
CA ASN A 389 -27.18 -10.66 22.67
C ASN A 389 -26.22 -10.75 23.87
N GLY A 390 -26.49 -11.69 24.77
CA GLY A 390 -25.72 -11.89 25.99
C GLY A 390 -24.30 -12.37 25.73
N GLY A 391 -24.10 -13.15 24.67
CA GLY A 391 -22.83 -13.62 24.11
C GLY A 391 -22.57 -13.04 22.72
N THR A 392 -21.97 -13.82 21.82
CA THR A 392 -21.65 -13.39 20.43
C THR A 392 -22.92 -13.19 19.59
N GLY A 393 -22.93 -12.20 18.69
CA GLY A 393 -24.09 -11.94 17.83
C GLY A 393 -24.35 -13.08 16.84
N LEU A 394 -23.35 -13.36 16.01
CA LEU A 394 -23.37 -14.43 15.00
C LEU A 394 -22.15 -15.33 15.18
N TYR A 395 -22.37 -16.63 15.37
CA TYR A 395 -21.33 -17.65 15.41
C TYR A 395 -21.52 -18.63 14.25
N ILE A 396 -20.46 -18.84 13.46
CA ILE A 396 -20.47 -19.78 12.32
C ILE A 396 -19.25 -20.69 12.41
N LEU A 397 -19.50 -22.00 12.35
CA LEU A 397 -18.51 -23.04 12.12
C LEU A 397 -18.89 -23.81 10.84
N ALA A 398 -18.10 -23.65 9.79
CA ALA A 398 -18.29 -24.34 8.52
C ALA A 398 -17.01 -25.08 8.09
N ASN A 399 -17.12 -26.25 7.47
CA ASN A 399 -15.96 -26.85 6.82
C ASN A 399 -15.70 -26.26 5.43
N GLY A 400 -16.74 -25.94 4.68
CA GLY A 400 -16.66 -25.32 3.35
C GLY A 400 -16.74 -23.80 3.37
N ASP A 401 -16.97 -23.21 2.20
CA ASP A 401 -17.02 -21.76 2.02
C ASP A 401 -18.15 -21.10 2.83
N VAL A 402 -17.88 -19.89 3.32
CA VAL A 402 -18.84 -19.04 4.03
C VAL A 402 -19.09 -17.78 3.21
N THR A 403 -20.35 -17.50 2.87
CA THR A 403 -20.76 -16.27 2.16
C THR A 403 -21.75 -15.48 2.99
N LEU A 404 -21.48 -14.20 3.24
CA LEU A 404 -22.26 -13.31 4.10
C LEU A 404 -22.61 -12.00 3.40
N GLU A 405 -23.80 -11.48 3.66
CA GLU A 405 -24.27 -10.20 3.14
C GLU A 405 -25.05 -9.40 4.19
N ASN A 406 -24.77 -8.08 4.24
CA ASN A 406 -25.46 -7.07 5.06
C ASN A 406 -25.65 -7.47 6.53
N ILE A 407 -24.54 -7.67 7.23
CA ILE A 407 -24.54 -8.06 8.65
C ILE A 407 -24.56 -6.83 9.55
N VAL A 408 -25.51 -6.77 10.46
CA VAL A 408 -25.54 -5.80 11.57
C VAL A 408 -25.47 -6.57 12.89
N ALA A 409 -24.33 -6.51 13.57
CA ALA A 409 -24.11 -7.23 14.83
C ALA A 409 -23.50 -6.31 15.88
N ASN A 410 -24.37 -5.57 16.58
CA ASN A 410 -24.01 -4.53 17.51
C ASN A 410 -24.35 -4.89 18.96
N THR A 411 -23.60 -4.31 19.90
CA THR A 411 -23.89 -4.37 21.34
C THR A 411 -24.00 -5.80 21.86
N ASN A 412 -23.20 -6.73 21.33
CA ASN A 412 -23.18 -8.11 21.80
C ASN A 412 -22.20 -8.31 22.96
N GLY A 413 -22.42 -9.37 23.75
CA GLY A 413 -21.69 -9.65 24.99
C GLY A 413 -22.30 -8.97 26.23
N THR A 414 -23.59 -8.63 26.24
CA THR A 414 -24.21 -7.81 27.30
C THR A 414 -24.26 -8.48 28.69
N SER A 415 -24.20 -9.81 28.76
CA SER A 415 -24.28 -10.59 30.00
C SER A 415 -23.17 -11.62 30.17
N SER A 416 -22.24 -11.68 29.21
CA SER A 416 -21.07 -12.56 29.22
C SER A 416 -19.79 -11.76 29.49
N ILE A 417 -18.68 -12.45 29.75
CA ILE A 417 -17.33 -11.86 29.71
C ILE A 417 -16.67 -11.98 28.33
N PHE A 418 -17.36 -12.63 27.39
CA PHE A 418 -16.95 -12.80 25.99
C PHE A 418 -18.16 -12.56 25.09
N GLY A 419 -18.01 -11.77 24.03
CA GLY A 419 -19.06 -11.58 23.03
C GLY A 419 -18.59 -10.69 21.89
N ALA A 420 -18.32 -11.28 20.75
CA ALA A 420 -17.99 -10.55 19.52
C ALA A 420 -19.27 -10.15 18.77
N GLY A 421 -19.15 -9.25 17.79
CA GLY A 421 -20.22 -9.04 16.82
C GLY A 421 -20.44 -10.32 16.00
N ALA A 422 -19.38 -10.83 15.37
CA ALA A 422 -19.39 -12.11 14.69
C ALA A 422 -18.09 -12.91 14.87
N GLU A 423 -18.21 -14.24 14.96
CA GLU A 423 -17.11 -15.21 14.94
C GLU A 423 -17.35 -16.22 13.81
N ILE A 424 -16.41 -16.31 12.88
CA ILE A 424 -16.56 -17.07 11.64
C ILE A 424 -15.36 -18.00 11.47
N TYR A 425 -15.63 -19.30 11.44
CA TYR A 425 -14.63 -20.35 11.22
C TYR A 425 -14.97 -21.12 9.94
N SER A 426 -14.11 -21.05 8.92
CA SER A 426 -14.19 -21.86 7.70
C SER A 426 -12.95 -22.76 7.59
N THR A 427 -13.06 -24.03 7.96
CA THR A 427 -11.87 -24.87 8.21
C THR A 427 -11.11 -25.26 6.94
N THR A 428 -11.81 -25.44 5.81
CA THR A 428 -11.19 -25.78 4.51
C THR A 428 -11.60 -24.86 3.36
N GLY A 429 -12.55 -23.96 3.59
CA GLY A 429 -13.06 -23.01 2.61
C GLY A 429 -12.55 -21.58 2.82
N GLY A 430 -13.04 -20.70 1.95
CA GLY A 430 -12.83 -19.26 2.03
C GLY A 430 -14.02 -18.54 2.69
N VAL A 431 -13.84 -17.25 2.98
CA VAL A 431 -14.89 -16.40 3.56
C VAL A 431 -15.11 -15.18 2.66
N THR A 432 -16.34 -14.97 2.21
CA THR A 432 -16.74 -13.77 1.47
C THR A 432 -17.78 -12.99 2.26
N MET A 433 -17.55 -11.69 2.45
CA MET A 433 -18.51 -10.77 3.10
C MET A 433 -18.71 -9.53 2.22
N SER A 434 -19.97 -9.27 1.85
CA SER A 434 -20.34 -8.19 0.95
C SER A 434 -21.50 -7.36 1.49
N GLY A 435 -21.89 -6.31 0.77
CA GLY A 435 -22.92 -5.38 1.25
C GLY A 435 -22.38 -4.42 2.31
N ALA A 436 -23.25 -3.90 3.18
CA ALA A 436 -22.88 -3.01 4.27
C ALA A 436 -22.82 -3.79 5.60
N ASN A 437 -21.64 -3.88 6.21
CA ASN A 437 -21.42 -4.72 7.39
C ASN A 437 -20.99 -3.86 8.58
N ILE A 438 -21.73 -3.96 9.69
CA ILE A 438 -21.65 -3.04 10.84
C ILE A 438 -21.50 -3.85 12.14
N PHE A 439 -20.43 -3.57 12.90
CA PHE A 439 -20.06 -4.26 14.13
C PHE A 439 -19.63 -3.27 15.20
N GLU A 440 -20.58 -2.75 15.97
CA GLU A 440 -20.34 -1.66 16.92
C GLU A 440 -20.63 -2.05 18.37
N ASN A 441 -19.84 -1.50 19.30
CA ASN A 441 -20.07 -1.60 20.74
C ASN A 441 -20.12 -3.05 21.27
N ASN A 442 -19.44 -3.99 20.62
CA ASN A 442 -19.37 -5.37 21.10
C ASN A 442 -18.35 -5.47 22.23
N LEU A 443 -18.58 -6.37 23.19
CA LEU A 443 -17.71 -6.53 24.35
C LEU A 443 -16.29 -7.01 23.98
N ASN A 444 -16.16 -7.82 22.93
CA ASN A 444 -14.89 -8.31 22.40
C ASN A 444 -14.65 -7.76 20.98
N ASN A 445 -14.15 -8.56 20.04
CA ASN A 445 -13.93 -8.10 18.66
C ASN A 445 -15.23 -7.69 17.96
N GLY A 446 -15.15 -6.79 16.98
CA GLY A 446 -16.25 -6.58 16.02
C GLY A 446 -16.47 -7.85 15.21
N VAL A 447 -15.41 -8.34 14.56
CA VAL A 447 -15.41 -9.62 13.82
C VAL A 447 -14.10 -10.38 14.03
N LEU A 448 -14.22 -11.70 14.19
CA LEU A 448 -13.11 -12.66 14.08
C LEU A 448 -13.37 -13.61 12.91
N ILE A 449 -12.40 -13.77 12.02
CA ILE A 449 -12.44 -14.70 10.89
C ILE A 449 -11.20 -15.59 10.89
N GLU A 450 -11.42 -16.90 10.92
CA GLU A 450 -10.39 -17.90 10.61
C GLU A 450 -10.82 -18.72 9.39
N ALA A 451 -10.04 -18.66 8.31
CA ALA A 451 -10.33 -19.31 7.04
C ALA A 451 -9.18 -20.20 6.57
N GLY A 452 -9.53 -21.35 5.99
CA GLY A 452 -8.57 -22.27 5.37
C GLY A 452 -8.03 -21.76 4.03
N MET A 453 -8.83 -20.96 3.32
CA MET A 453 -8.55 -20.40 1.99
C MET A 453 -8.75 -18.87 1.97
N ASP A 454 -8.98 -18.29 0.79
CA ASP A 454 -9.08 -16.84 0.58
C ASP A 454 -10.19 -16.18 1.42
N VAL A 455 -9.93 -14.95 1.88
CA VAL A 455 -10.91 -14.08 2.55
C VAL A 455 -11.13 -12.82 1.71
N SER A 456 -12.39 -12.51 1.38
CA SER A 456 -12.76 -11.31 0.63
C SER A 456 -13.88 -10.56 1.31
N LEU A 457 -13.58 -9.36 1.80
CA LEU A 457 -14.49 -8.52 2.57
C LEU A 457 -14.64 -7.16 1.89
N SER A 458 -15.80 -6.53 2.08
CA SER A 458 -15.99 -5.15 1.66
C SER A 458 -16.93 -4.36 2.57
N ASN A 459 -16.67 -3.06 2.65
CA ASN A 459 -17.45 -2.07 3.37
C ASN A 459 -17.71 -2.43 4.85
N ILE A 460 -16.62 -2.68 5.58
CA ILE A 460 -16.67 -3.01 6.99
C ILE A 460 -16.64 -1.74 7.83
N THR A 461 -17.60 -1.58 8.72
CA THR A 461 -17.60 -0.57 9.79
C THR A 461 -17.54 -1.28 11.14
N ALA A 462 -16.43 -1.13 11.87
CA ALA A 462 -16.29 -1.71 13.20
C ALA A 462 -15.78 -0.66 14.20
N SER A 463 -16.63 -0.28 15.17
CA SER A 463 -16.33 0.81 16.09
C SER A 463 -16.63 0.49 17.55
N GLN A 464 -15.85 1.06 18.46
CA GLN A 464 -16.08 1.00 19.91
C GLN A 464 -16.18 -0.43 20.46
N ASN A 465 -15.49 -1.39 19.84
CA ASN A 465 -15.47 -2.77 20.32
C ASN A 465 -14.39 -2.95 21.39
N GLY A 466 -14.67 -3.75 22.43
CA GLY A 466 -13.74 -4.00 23.54
C GLY A 466 -12.54 -4.88 23.19
N GLY A 467 -12.48 -5.38 21.96
CA GLY A 467 -11.34 -6.08 21.36
C GLY A 467 -10.82 -5.38 20.11
N MET A 468 -10.55 -6.15 19.06
CA MET A 468 -10.17 -5.62 17.75
C MET A 468 -11.40 -5.27 16.91
N GLY A 469 -11.30 -4.32 15.98
CA GLY A 469 -12.38 -4.05 15.03
C GLY A 469 -12.63 -5.26 14.12
N LEU A 470 -11.57 -5.72 13.46
CA LEU A 470 -11.57 -6.89 12.57
C LEU A 470 -10.26 -7.67 12.71
N GLU A 471 -10.38 -8.98 12.97
CA GLU A 471 -9.28 -9.94 12.99
C GLU A 471 -9.50 -11.00 11.89
N ILE A 472 -8.49 -11.19 11.04
CA ILE A 472 -8.52 -12.16 9.94
C ILE A 472 -7.28 -13.02 9.97
N ILE A 473 -7.47 -14.34 9.91
CA ILE A 473 -6.41 -15.33 9.72
C ILE A 473 -6.78 -16.21 8.51
N ALA A 474 -6.01 -16.11 7.43
CA ALA A 474 -6.17 -16.92 6.21
C ALA A 474 -4.97 -17.89 6.05
N SER A 475 -5.18 -19.15 6.46
CA SER A 475 -4.07 -20.11 6.65
C SER A 475 -3.48 -20.68 5.36
N ASN A 476 -4.14 -20.55 4.21
CA ASN A 476 -3.57 -20.95 2.90
C ASN A 476 -4.10 -20.05 1.75
N GLY A 477 -4.48 -18.81 2.06
CA GLY A 477 -5.21 -17.94 1.14
C GLY A 477 -4.74 -16.50 1.15
N ASN A 478 -5.22 -15.74 0.17
CA ASN A 478 -5.09 -14.30 0.09
C ASN A 478 -6.19 -13.61 0.92
N VAL A 479 -5.94 -12.37 1.32
CA VAL A 479 -6.95 -11.54 1.99
C VAL A 479 -7.19 -10.27 1.17
N SER A 480 -8.47 -9.96 0.91
CA SER A 480 -8.89 -8.69 0.30
C SER A 480 -9.89 -7.97 1.20
N VAL A 481 -9.61 -6.70 1.53
CA VAL A 481 -10.48 -5.82 2.31
C VAL A 481 -10.76 -4.56 1.49
N LEU A 482 -11.80 -4.61 0.68
CA LEU A 482 -12.08 -3.65 -0.40
C LEU A 482 -13.22 -2.67 -0.06
N GLY A 483 -13.44 -1.66 -0.89
CA GLY A 483 -14.49 -0.67 -0.65
C GLY A 483 -14.03 0.40 0.35
N ALA A 484 -14.94 0.87 1.22
CA ALA A 484 -14.63 1.84 2.27
C ALA A 484 -14.69 1.17 3.65
N ASN A 485 -13.54 1.04 4.32
CA ASN A 485 -13.44 0.27 5.56
C ASN A 485 -13.03 1.19 6.71
N THR A 486 -13.80 1.18 7.80
CA THR A 486 -13.66 2.12 8.92
C THR A 486 -13.54 1.36 10.24
N PHE A 487 -12.46 1.66 10.97
CA PHE A 487 -12.16 1.03 12.27
C PHE A 487 -11.87 2.11 13.31
N GLU A 488 -12.78 2.32 14.26
CA GLU A 488 -12.71 3.48 15.16
C GLU A 488 -12.86 3.12 16.64
N ASN A 489 -11.95 3.64 17.47
CA ASN A 489 -11.99 3.57 18.93
C ASN A 489 -12.25 2.16 19.50
N ASN A 490 -11.74 1.12 18.85
CA ASN A 490 -11.69 -0.22 19.42
C ASN A 490 -10.61 -0.28 20.52
N ASP A 491 -10.77 -1.09 21.56
CA ASP A 491 -9.83 -1.12 22.70
C ASP A 491 -8.44 -1.72 22.34
N SER A 492 -8.35 -2.41 21.20
CA SER A 492 -7.12 -2.97 20.62
C SER A 492 -6.92 -2.46 19.17
N LEU A 493 -6.41 -3.29 18.26
CA LEU A 493 -6.21 -2.97 16.84
C LEU A 493 -7.54 -2.70 16.14
N GLY A 494 -7.53 -1.78 15.17
CA GLY A 494 -8.67 -1.58 14.28
C GLY A 494 -8.78 -2.74 13.31
N LEU A 495 -7.64 -3.13 12.74
CA LEU A 495 -7.51 -4.21 11.78
C LEU A 495 -6.25 -5.03 12.08
N TYR A 496 -6.42 -6.35 12.19
CA TYR A 496 -5.35 -7.34 12.20
C TYR A 496 -5.58 -8.34 11.07
N VAL A 497 -4.58 -8.52 10.20
CA VAL A 497 -4.63 -9.50 9.12
C VAL A 497 -3.36 -10.33 9.10
N GLU A 498 -3.53 -11.65 9.09
CA GLU A 498 -2.47 -12.62 8.84
C GLU A 498 -2.89 -13.51 7.66
N ALA A 499 -2.07 -13.53 6.61
CA ALA A 499 -2.34 -14.27 5.38
C ALA A 499 -1.09 -15.01 4.89
N ASP A 500 -1.22 -16.29 4.57
CA ASP A 500 -0.16 -17.05 3.88
C ASP A 500 0.04 -16.54 2.43
N GLY A 501 -1.01 -15.97 1.83
CA GLY A 501 -0.99 -15.33 0.52
C GLY A 501 -0.82 -13.80 0.59
N ALA A 502 -1.16 -13.14 -0.52
CA ALA A 502 -1.12 -11.68 -0.63
C ALA A 502 -2.26 -11.00 0.16
N ILE A 503 -2.04 -9.75 0.58
CA ILE A 503 -3.05 -8.89 1.18
C ILE A 503 -3.32 -7.70 0.25
N GLU A 504 -4.58 -7.47 -0.09
CA GLU A 504 -5.04 -6.26 -0.76
C GLU A 504 -6.03 -5.51 0.13
N THR A 505 -5.81 -4.21 0.33
CA THR A 505 -6.74 -3.35 1.05
C THR A 505 -7.06 -2.09 0.24
N GLN A 506 -8.23 -1.52 0.50
CA GLN A 506 -8.67 -0.30 -0.16
C GLN A 506 -9.39 0.63 0.82
N ASN A 507 -9.06 1.93 0.72
CA ASN A 507 -9.63 3.02 1.51
C ASN A 507 -9.78 2.68 3.00
N LEU A 508 -8.66 2.33 3.65
CA LEU A 508 -8.64 2.07 5.08
C LEU A 508 -8.68 3.38 5.85
N SER A 509 -9.64 3.53 6.77
CA SER A 509 -9.74 4.65 7.68
C SER A 509 -9.74 4.14 9.12
N THR A 510 -8.73 4.50 9.91
CA THR A 510 -8.68 4.21 11.34
C THR A 510 -8.54 5.46 12.17
N ASN A 511 -9.25 5.50 13.29
CA ASN A 511 -9.17 6.58 14.27
C ASN A 511 -9.13 6.00 15.69
N GLY A 512 -8.09 6.32 16.45
CA GLY A 512 -7.86 5.73 17.77
C GLY A 512 -7.33 4.29 17.73
N ASN A 513 -7.01 3.76 16.54
CA ASN A 513 -6.73 2.34 16.34
C ASN A 513 -5.56 2.08 15.37
N SER A 514 -4.58 1.31 15.81
CA SER A 514 -3.50 0.83 14.94
C SER A 514 -3.96 -0.29 13.99
N VAL A 515 -3.19 -0.50 12.91
CA VAL A 515 -3.38 -1.59 11.93
C VAL A 515 -2.14 -2.45 11.82
N ALA A 516 -2.33 -3.77 11.76
CA ALA A 516 -1.27 -4.75 11.56
C ALA A 516 -1.59 -5.69 10.39
N LEU A 517 -0.67 -5.80 9.43
CA LEU A 517 -0.80 -6.64 8.23
C LEU A 517 0.43 -7.54 8.10
N TYR A 518 0.23 -8.85 8.06
CA TYR A 518 1.28 -9.87 7.90
C TYR A 518 0.98 -10.76 6.70
N SER A 519 1.83 -10.71 5.68
CA SER A 519 1.62 -11.44 4.41
C SER A 519 2.80 -12.34 4.05
N GLY A 520 2.52 -13.62 3.78
CA GLY A 520 3.44 -14.53 3.08
C GLY A 520 3.58 -14.23 1.56
N GLY A 521 2.85 -13.22 1.07
CA GLY A 521 2.92 -12.67 -0.27
C GLY A 521 3.20 -11.17 -0.26
N SER A 522 2.60 -10.43 -1.20
CA SER A 522 2.72 -8.96 -1.26
C SER A 522 1.57 -8.27 -0.53
N ILE A 523 1.80 -7.05 -0.05
CA ILE A 523 0.78 -6.16 0.50
C ILE A 523 0.53 -5.02 -0.50
N VAL A 524 -0.74 -4.80 -0.86
CA VAL A 524 -1.16 -3.67 -1.70
C VAL A 524 -2.22 -2.86 -0.96
N MET A 525 -1.97 -1.58 -0.74
CA MET A 525 -2.90 -0.63 -0.12
C MET A 525 -3.30 0.44 -1.14
N ASN A 526 -4.50 0.30 -1.70
CA ASN A 526 -5.02 1.16 -2.77
C ASN A 526 -5.89 2.29 -2.22
N GLY A 527 -6.01 3.38 -2.99
CA GLY A 527 -6.93 4.47 -2.66
C GLY A 527 -6.38 5.43 -1.61
N VAL A 528 -7.21 5.86 -0.66
CA VAL A 528 -6.84 6.82 0.40
C VAL A 528 -6.80 6.12 1.75
N ASN A 529 -5.62 5.99 2.34
CA ASN A 529 -5.40 5.23 3.57
C ASN A 529 -5.02 6.17 4.72
N VAL A 530 -5.85 6.23 5.75
CA VAL A 530 -5.79 7.23 6.82
C VAL A 530 -5.78 6.56 8.19
N PHE A 531 -4.77 6.84 9.00
CA PHE A 531 -4.56 6.25 10.33
C PHE A 531 -4.28 7.36 11.34
N VAL A 532 -5.24 7.67 12.22
CA VAL A 532 -5.18 8.87 13.09
C VAL A 532 -5.31 8.51 14.57
N GLY A 533 -4.49 9.13 15.42
CA GLY A 533 -4.66 9.10 16.88
C GLY A 533 -4.44 7.72 17.52
N ASN A 534 -3.58 6.89 16.91
CA ASN A 534 -3.45 5.48 17.28
C ASN A 534 -2.68 5.34 18.60
N SER A 535 -3.32 4.78 19.64
CA SER A 535 -2.84 4.86 21.04
C SER A 535 -2.35 3.56 21.67
N ILE A 536 -2.27 2.47 20.91
CA ILE A 536 -2.07 1.12 21.43
C ILE A 536 -0.72 0.52 21.01
N GLY A 537 0.35 0.90 21.73
CA GLY A 537 1.60 0.14 21.88
C GLY A 537 2.24 -0.47 20.63
N SER A 538 1.98 0.13 19.46
CA SER A 538 2.44 -0.27 18.14
C SER A 538 2.43 0.97 17.23
N ALA A 539 3.08 0.87 16.07
CA ALA A 539 2.97 1.87 15.02
C ALA A 539 1.50 2.11 14.63
N GLY A 540 1.18 3.27 14.07
CA GLY A 540 -0.16 3.52 13.52
C GLY A 540 -0.52 2.53 12.42
N LEU A 541 0.47 2.20 11.58
CA LEU A 541 0.42 1.12 10.61
C LEU A 541 1.69 0.27 10.73
N HIS A 542 1.53 -1.04 10.88
CA HIS A 542 2.60 -2.02 10.77
C HIS A 542 2.27 -3.01 9.66
N ALA A 543 3.15 -3.13 8.66
CA ALA A 543 2.96 -4.02 7.52
C ALA A 543 4.25 -4.80 7.22
N GLU A 544 4.15 -6.13 7.23
CA GLU A 544 5.25 -7.05 6.93
C GLU A 544 4.86 -8.00 5.78
N ALA A 545 5.71 -8.08 4.75
CA ALA A 545 5.47 -8.87 3.56
C ALA A 545 6.70 -9.67 3.12
N ASP A 546 6.50 -10.93 2.74
CA ASP A 546 7.52 -11.74 2.05
C ASP A 546 7.69 -11.32 0.56
N GLY A 547 6.71 -10.62 0.01
CA GLY A 547 6.74 -9.99 -1.32
C GLY A 547 6.97 -8.49 -1.25
N ASP A 548 6.31 -7.75 -2.14
CA ASP A 548 6.39 -6.28 -2.20
C ASP A 548 5.36 -5.63 -1.27
N ILE A 549 5.64 -4.42 -0.81
CA ILE A 549 4.65 -3.51 -0.22
C ILE A 549 4.45 -2.34 -1.17
N ASN A 550 3.23 -2.20 -1.72
CA ASN A 550 2.82 -1.08 -2.55
C ASN A 550 1.70 -0.30 -1.84
N ALA A 551 1.94 0.96 -1.51
CA ALA A 551 0.96 1.80 -0.80
C ALA A 551 0.68 3.10 -1.55
N GLU A 552 -0.58 3.50 -1.58
CA GLU A 552 -1.05 4.76 -2.15
C GLU A 552 -1.66 5.67 -1.07
N ASN A 553 -1.32 6.96 -1.16
CA ASN A 553 -1.91 8.05 -0.37
C ASN A 553 -2.00 7.75 1.14
N LEU A 554 -0.86 7.44 1.75
CA LEU A 554 -0.77 7.05 3.15
C LEU A 554 -0.71 8.28 4.06
N THR A 555 -1.71 8.48 4.91
CA THR A 555 -1.73 9.51 5.96
C THR A 555 -1.70 8.85 7.32
N VAL A 556 -0.63 9.03 8.08
CA VAL A 556 -0.52 8.58 9.47
C VAL A 556 -0.23 9.75 10.39
N SER A 557 -1.06 9.93 11.43
CA SER A 557 -0.86 11.04 12.36
C SER A 557 -1.23 10.75 13.79
N GLY A 558 -0.51 11.38 14.73
CA GLY A 558 -0.86 11.31 16.15
C GLY A 558 -0.68 9.92 16.78
N SER A 559 0.13 9.05 16.19
CA SER A 559 0.42 7.73 16.77
C SER A 559 1.28 7.87 18.04
N THR A 560 1.04 7.02 19.04
CA THR A 560 1.82 7.00 20.30
C THR A 560 3.21 6.39 20.17
N GLU A 561 3.50 5.76 19.02
CA GLU A 561 4.82 5.25 18.65
C GLU A 561 5.21 5.76 17.26
N ALA A 562 5.80 4.93 16.39
CA ALA A 562 6.05 5.28 15.01
C ALA A 562 4.72 5.53 14.25
N GLY A 563 4.78 6.35 13.19
CA GLY A 563 3.66 6.53 12.27
C GLY A 563 3.39 5.24 11.50
N ALA A 564 4.23 4.93 10.52
CA ALA A 564 4.17 3.68 9.77
C ALA A 564 5.48 2.89 9.83
N GLU A 565 5.37 1.56 9.83
CA GLU A 565 6.47 0.61 9.69
C GLU A 565 6.14 -0.35 8.55
N LEU A 566 6.94 -0.32 7.49
CA LEU A 566 6.76 -1.10 6.26
C LEU A 566 8.00 -1.96 6.01
N ILE A 567 7.87 -3.28 6.14
CA ILE A 567 8.97 -4.23 6.02
C ILE A 567 8.63 -5.24 4.93
N ALA A 568 9.38 -5.20 3.82
CA ALA A 568 9.21 -6.12 2.69
C ALA A 568 10.49 -6.93 2.48
N GLN A 569 10.37 -8.23 2.17
CA GLN A 569 11.50 -8.98 1.59
C GLN A 569 11.68 -8.67 0.08
N GLY A 570 10.63 -8.16 -0.57
CA GLY A 570 10.68 -7.56 -1.91
C GLY A 570 11.00 -6.06 -1.86
N HIS A 571 10.21 -5.28 -2.58
CA HIS A 571 10.32 -3.82 -2.69
C HIS A 571 9.34 -3.10 -1.76
N VAL A 572 9.66 -1.86 -1.38
CA VAL A 572 8.70 -0.95 -0.72
C VAL A 572 8.47 0.26 -1.62
N ASN A 573 7.22 0.46 -2.04
CA ASN A 573 6.81 1.54 -2.92
C ASN A 573 5.68 2.36 -2.29
N LEU A 574 5.90 3.66 -2.12
CA LEU A 574 4.89 4.63 -1.69
C LEU A 574 4.67 5.64 -2.80
N SER A 575 3.43 5.73 -3.28
CA SER A 575 3.03 6.66 -4.34
C SER A 575 1.90 7.58 -3.89
N GLY A 576 1.59 8.59 -4.70
CA GLY A 576 0.55 9.56 -4.36
C GLY A 576 1.06 10.60 -3.35
N ILE A 577 0.20 11.04 -2.42
CA ILE A 577 0.54 12.02 -1.37
C ILE A 577 0.63 11.32 -0.02
N ASN A 578 1.81 11.35 0.60
CA ASN A 578 2.08 10.59 1.82
C ASN A 578 2.42 11.54 2.98
N VAL A 579 1.71 11.43 4.10
CA VAL A 579 1.79 12.36 5.23
C VAL A 579 2.03 11.60 6.53
N PHE A 580 3.08 11.98 7.27
CA PHE A 580 3.46 11.38 8.54
C PHE A 580 3.71 12.48 9.58
N GLN A 581 2.73 12.78 10.43
CA GLN A 581 2.81 13.96 11.28
C GLN A 581 2.41 13.75 12.73
N MET A 582 3.04 14.50 13.63
CA MET A 582 2.71 14.50 15.06
C MET A 582 2.77 13.10 15.71
N ASN A 583 3.57 12.18 15.16
CA ASN A 583 3.77 10.87 15.77
C ASN A 583 4.79 10.99 16.91
N SER A 584 4.64 10.20 17.96
CA SER A 584 5.56 10.26 19.12
C SER A 584 6.93 9.64 18.81
N GLY A 585 6.99 8.73 17.84
CA GLY A 585 8.21 8.13 17.28
C GLY A 585 8.57 8.69 15.90
N SER A 586 9.17 7.88 15.03
CA SER A 586 9.49 8.27 13.65
C SER A 586 8.22 8.34 12.80
N GLY A 587 8.18 9.19 11.78
CA GLY A 587 7.02 9.29 10.88
C GLY A 587 6.82 8.02 10.04
N LEU A 588 7.88 7.57 9.36
CA LEU A 588 7.90 6.32 8.58
C LEU A 588 9.21 5.59 8.81
N TYR A 589 9.13 4.27 8.97
CA TYR A 589 10.22 3.32 8.80
C TYR A 589 9.89 2.42 7.60
N ALA A 590 10.75 2.39 6.60
CA ALA A 590 10.59 1.54 5.42
C ALA A 590 11.85 0.72 5.16
N GLN A 591 11.69 -0.60 5.01
CA GLN A 591 12.79 -1.52 4.77
C GLN A 591 12.46 -2.52 3.66
N SER A 592 13.36 -2.65 2.68
CA SER A 592 13.30 -3.69 1.65
C SER A 592 14.21 -4.88 1.97
N GLY A 593 14.04 -5.98 1.24
CA GLY A 593 14.93 -7.14 1.34
C GLY A 593 16.26 -6.91 0.63
N ALA A 594 17.11 -7.95 0.62
CA ALA A 594 18.51 -7.84 0.18
C ALA A 594 18.70 -7.36 -1.28
N ALA A 595 17.79 -7.73 -2.18
CA ALA A 595 17.78 -7.28 -3.58
C ALA A 595 16.68 -6.23 -3.85
N GLY A 596 15.94 -5.85 -2.81
CA GLY A 596 14.84 -4.89 -2.88
C GLY A 596 15.33 -3.46 -3.04
N HIS A 597 14.40 -2.59 -3.40
CA HIS A 597 14.59 -1.14 -3.45
C HIS A 597 13.49 -0.49 -2.62
N VAL A 598 13.72 0.78 -2.24
CA VAL A 598 12.71 1.60 -1.58
C VAL A 598 12.42 2.82 -2.45
N SER A 599 11.17 3.00 -2.88
CA SER A 599 10.72 4.17 -3.63
C SER A 599 9.62 4.89 -2.88
N VAL A 600 9.80 6.19 -2.62
CA VAL A 600 8.81 7.03 -1.95
C VAL A 600 8.55 8.31 -2.73
N GLN A 601 7.31 8.80 -2.70
CA GLN A 601 6.88 9.97 -3.46
C GLN A 601 6.03 10.93 -2.63
N ASN A 602 6.25 12.23 -2.84
CA ASN A 602 5.49 13.35 -2.25
C ASN A 602 5.28 13.20 -0.74
N ILE A 603 6.37 13.13 -0.02
CA ILE A 603 6.37 12.92 1.42
C ILE A 603 6.19 14.24 2.18
N SER A 604 5.37 14.23 3.23
CA SER A 604 5.37 15.27 4.27
C SER A 604 5.50 14.63 5.65
N ALA A 605 6.70 14.66 6.22
CA ALA A 605 7.00 14.15 7.56
C ALA A 605 7.34 15.30 8.53
N VAL A 606 6.36 15.71 9.37
CA VAL A 606 6.44 16.94 10.14
C VAL A 606 6.07 16.75 11.61
N ASP A 607 6.79 17.43 12.51
CA ASP A 607 6.51 17.45 13.96
C ASP A 607 6.53 16.04 14.61
N ASN A 608 7.37 15.12 14.13
CA ASN A 608 7.51 13.79 14.74
C ASN A 608 8.49 13.80 15.93
N GLY A 609 8.22 12.95 16.91
CA GLY A 609 8.97 12.84 18.16
C GLY A 609 10.31 12.11 18.05
N ALA A 610 10.60 11.50 16.90
CA ALA A 610 11.93 11.00 16.54
C ALA A 610 12.34 11.50 15.14
N MET A 611 12.64 10.61 14.21
CA MET A 611 13.01 11.00 12.83
C MET A 611 11.77 11.34 12.00
N GLY A 612 11.92 12.14 10.94
CA GLY A 612 10.86 12.32 9.96
C GLY A 612 10.58 10.99 9.25
N ILE A 613 11.57 10.50 8.49
CA ILE A 613 11.52 9.18 7.83
C ILE A 613 12.87 8.46 7.88
N GLU A 614 12.82 7.14 7.98
CA GLU A 614 13.93 6.21 7.86
C GLU A 614 13.71 5.24 6.69
N LEU A 615 14.66 5.18 5.74
CA LEU A 615 14.61 4.30 4.57
C LEU A 615 15.83 3.39 4.53
N TYR A 616 15.60 2.08 4.46
CA TYR A 616 16.64 1.06 4.37
C TYR A 616 16.41 0.21 3.12
N SER A 617 17.33 0.24 2.16
CA SER A 617 17.22 -0.56 0.94
C SER A 617 18.38 -1.54 0.78
N GLY A 618 18.09 -2.66 0.12
CA GLY A 618 19.10 -3.62 -0.32
C GLY A 618 19.91 -3.08 -1.50
N THR A 619 20.37 -3.99 -2.37
CA THR A 619 21.16 -3.60 -3.56
C THR A 619 20.34 -2.91 -4.65
N GLY A 620 19.03 -2.78 -4.51
CA GLY A 620 18.14 -2.18 -5.51
C GLY A 620 18.07 -0.65 -5.49
N GLY A 621 18.66 0.01 -4.49
CA GLY A 621 18.72 1.48 -4.39
C GLY A 621 17.53 2.12 -3.68
N THR A 622 17.63 3.44 -3.47
CA THR A 622 16.56 4.27 -2.86
C THR A 622 16.18 5.43 -3.78
N PHE A 623 14.88 5.62 -3.99
CA PHE A 623 14.33 6.67 -4.85
C PHE A 623 13.36 7.56 -4.06
N ILE A 624 13.63 8.87 -4.01
CA ILE A 624 12.80 9.85 -3.31
C ILE A 624 12.34 10.88 -4.34
N LEU A 625 11.06 10.80 -4.72
CA LEU A 625 10.52 11.49 -5.89
C LEU A 625 9.47 12.55 -5.50
N GLY A 626 9.21 13.49 -6.39
CA GLY A 626 8.20 14.53 -6.21
C GLY A 626 8.67 15.67 -5.29
N THR A 627 7.82 16.13 -4.39
CA THR A 627 8.14 17.21 -3.41
C THR A 627 8.12 16.64 -2.00
N ASN A 628 9.25 16.76 -1.30
CA ASN A 628 9.44 16.03 -0.03
C ASN A 628 9.81 16.98 1.11
N LEU A 629 9.00 17.01 2.16
CA LEU A 629 9.12 17.88 3.32
C LEU A 629 9.40 17.07 4.59
N PHE A 630 10.46 17.41 5.33
CA PHE A 630 10.90 16.76 6.57
C PHE A 630 11.22 17.83 7.63
N ALA A 631 10.20 18.35 8.31
CA ALA A 631 10.36 19.55 9.14
C ALA A 631 10.06 19.35 10.62
N ASN A 632 10.79 20.06 11.47
CA ASN A 632 10.54 20.15 12.92
C ASN A 632 10.51 18.80 13.66
N ASN A 633 11.24 17.79 13.16
CA ASN A 633 11.32 16.50 13.84
C ASN A 633 12.35 16.57 14.98
N GLN A 634 12.13 15.81 16.06
CA GLN A 634 13.00 15.82 17.24
C GLN A 634 14.33 15.05 17.06
N SER A 635 14.58 14.53 15.86
CA SER A 635 15.85 13.89 15.46
C SER A 635 16.22 14.33 14.04
N ILE A 636 16.64 13.41 13.16
CA ILE A 636 16.96 13.65 11.75
C ILE A 636 15.67 13.82 10.94
N GLY A 637 15.65 14.74 9.98
CA GLY A 637 14.51 14.89 9.07
C GLY A 637 14.35 13.68 8.15
N LEU A 638 15.37 13.40 7.34
CA LEU A 638 15.43 12.26 6.42
C LEU A 638 16.68 11.42 6.67
N TYR A 639 16.50 10.13 6.97
CA TYR A 639 17.59 9.16 7.12
C TYR A 639 17.49 8.07 6.06
N VAL A 640 18.58 7.83 5.33
CA VAL A 640 18.63 6.81 4.25
C VAL A 640 19.91 5.99 4.34
N GLU A 641 19.75 4.67 4.35
CA GLU A 641 20.82 3.71 4.08
C GLU A 641 20.46 2.87 2.85
N SER A 642 21.30 2.95 1.81
CA SER A 642 21.10 2.26 0.55
C SER A 642 22.26 1.34 0.21
N GLY A 643 21.95 0.06 -0.01
CA GLY A 643 22.90 -0.90 -0.58
C GLY A 643 23.14 -0.69 -2.09
N GLY A 644 22.40 0.21 -2.74
CA GLY A 644 22.60 0.64 -4.12
C GLY A 644 22.75 2.16 -4.22
N ASP A 645 22.31 2.74 -5.33
CA ASP A 645 22.32 4.19 -5.54
C ASP A 645 21.23 4.89 -4.69
N ILE A 646 21.39 6.19 -4.47
CA ILE A 646 20.33 7.08 -3.97
C ILE A 646 20.03 8.12 -5.05
N SER A 647 18.78 8.20 -5.48
CA SER A 647 18.28 9.29 -6.33
C SER A 647 17.16 10.04 -5.61
N ALA A 648 17.39 11.31 -5.30
CA ALA A 648 16.44 12.15 -4.57
C ALA A 648 16.18 13.47 -5.31
N GLU A 649 14.97 14.02 -5.15
CA GLU A 649 14.62 15.33 -5.68
C GLU A 649 13.76 16.15 -4.72
N ASN A 650 13.95 17.48 -4.81
CA ASN A 650 13.15 18.50 -4.11
C ASN A 650 12.97 18.21 -2.61
N ILE A 651 14.09 18.07 -1.90
CA ILE A 651 14.09 17.80 -0.45
C ILE A 651 14.09 19.12 0.32
N GLU A 652 13.09 19.33 1.18
CA GLU A 652 13.08 20.37 2.20
C GLU A 652 13.15 19.73 3.58
N ALA A 653 14.31 19.78 4.24
CA ALA A 653 14.51 19.25 5.59
C ALA A 653 15.02 20.33 6.55
N SER A 654 14.10 20.98 7.27
CA SER A 654 14.39 22.20 8.04
C SER A 654 13.88 22.13 9.48
N GLY A 655 14.59 22.81 10.39
CA GLY A 655 14.19 22.94 11.79
C GLY A 655 14.26 21.63 12.59
N ASN A 656 15.00 20.63 12.12
CA ASN A 656 15.12 19.35 12.81
C ASN A 656 16.16 19.43 13.95
N ALA A 657 15.92 18.66 15.02
CA ALA A 657 16.77 18.71 16.21
C ALA A 657 18.10 17.95 16.08
N SER A 658 18.39 17.36 14.91
CA SER A 658 19.67 16.74 14.52
C SER A 658 20.09 17.24 13.12
N ASP A 659 20.49 16.34 12.22
CA ASP A 659 20.74 16.65 10.81
C ASP A 659 19.43 16.88 10.03
N GLY A 660 19.47 17.71 8.97
CA GLY A 660 18.33 17.85 8.05
C GLY A 660 18.10 16.56 7.28
N ALA A 661 19.11 16.13 6.51
CA ALA A 661 19.14 14.83 5.86
C ALA A 661 20.51 14.14 6.00
N SER A 662 20.49 12.82 6.16
CA SER A 662 21.65 11.94 6.17
C SER A 662 21.44 10.82 5.14
N LEU A 663 22.26 10.81 4.09
CA LEU A 663 22.15 9.88 2.97
C LEU A 663 23.43 9.04 2.85
N THR A 664 23.31 7.73 3.03
CA THR A 664 24.44 6.80 2.91
C THR A 664 24.18 5.78 1.81
N ALA A 665 25.05 5.72 0.81
CA ALA A 665 24.94 4.82 -0.34
C ALA A 665 26.20 3.99 -0.58
N VAL A 666 26.03 2.71 -0.90
CA VAL A 666 27.12 1.91 -1.49
C VAL A 666 27.34 2.28 -2.97
N GLY A 667 26.30 2.80 -3.64
CA GLY A 667 26.37 3.31 -5.01
C GLY A 667 26.64 4.82 -5.09
N ASP A 668 26.14 5.42 -6.16
CA ASP A 668 26.16 6.87 -6.40
C ASP A 668 25.04 7.57 -5.61
N VAL A 669 25.23 8.84 -5.28
CA VAL A 669 24.19 9.71 -4.71
C VAL A 669 23.93 10.87 -5.67
N THR A 670 22.69 10.96 -6.17
CA THR A 670 22.21 12.07 -7.00
C THR A 670 21.08 12.82 -6.30
N LEU A 671 21.27 14.12 -6.09
CA LEU A 671 20.26 15.02 -5.52
C LEU A 671 19.93 16.12 -6.50
N SER A 672 18.71 16.11 -7.03
CA SER A 672 18.23 17.01 -8.08
C SER A 672 17.11 17.96 -7.62
N GLY A 673 16.72 18.91 -8.46
CA GLY A 673 15.68 19.88 -8.16
C GLY A 673 16.15 20.99 -7.22
N THR A 674 15.27 21.49 -6.35
CA THR A 674 15.58 22.53 -5.36
C THR A 674 15.65 21.93 -3.97
N ASN A 675 16.81 22.00 -3.31
CA ASN A 675 17.04 21.28 -2.07
C ASN A 675 17.39 22.24 -0.91
N ILE A 676 16.63 22.16 0.18
CA ILE A 676 16.63 23.14 1.28
C ILE A 676 16.87 22.41 2.61
N PHE A 677 17.94 22.78 3.31
CA PHE A 677 18.32 22.16 4.59
C PHE A 677 18.63 23.21 5.65
N GLN A 678 17.61 23.88 6.18
CA GLN A 678 17.82 25.10 6.96
C GLN A 678 17.60 24.90 8.45
N SER A 679 18.41 25.58 9.26
CA SER A 679 18.19 25.72 10.71
C SER A 679 18.08 24.38 11.47
N ASN A 680 18.79 23.36 11.00
CA ASN A 680 18.95 22.09 11.71
C ASN A 680 20.08 22.23 12.76
N THR A 681 19.97 21.55 13.89
CA THR A 681 20.92 21.77 15.02
C THR A 681 22.32 21.22 14.73
N LEU A 682 22.43 20.24 13.82
CA LEU A 682 23.68 19.63 13.37
C LEU A 682 23.95 19.96 11.89
N THR A 683 24.05 18.99 11.00
CA THR A 683 24.37 19.20 9.58
C THR A 683 23.09 19.50 8.80
N GLY A 684 23.14 20.43 7.85
CA GLY A 684 22.01 20.59 6.93
C GLY A 684 21.83 19.32 6.09
N LEU A 685 22.87 18.97 5.33
CA LEU A 685 22.92 17.79 4.48
C LEU A 685 24.22 17.01 4.69
N TYR A 686 24.10 15.75 5.13
CA TYR A 686 25.20 14.80 5.21
C TYR A 686 25.03 13.74 4.11
N ILE A 687 26.05 13.52 3.29
CA ILE A 687 26.08 12.47 2.27
C ILE A 687 27.39 11.68 2.40
N GLU A 688 27.26 10.36 2.46
CA GLU A 688 28.34 9.39 2.33
C GLU A 688 28.03 8.45 1.16
N ALA A 689 28.96 8.35 0.20
CA ALA A 689 28.80 7.49 -0.98
C ALA A 689 30.08 6.71 -1.26
N ALA A 690 29.96 5.43 -1.65
CA ALA A 690 31.11 4.74 -2.22
C ALA A 690 31.39 5.17 -3.67
N GLY A 691 30.34 5.54 -4.40
CA GLY A 691 30.40 6.11 -5.75
C GLY A 691 30.47 7.64 -5.76
N ASN A 692 30.06 8.24 -6.87
CA ASN A 692 30.03 9.68 -7.07
C ASN A 692 28.93 10.35 -6.26
N ILE A 693 29.16 11.61 -5.87
CA ILE A 693 28.14 12.47 -5.29
C ILE A 693 27.86 13.61 -6.27
N GLN A 694 26.64 13.71 -6.76
CA GLN A 694 26.17 14.82 -7.58
C GLN A 694 24.98 15.49 -6.90
N VAL A 695 25.13 16.77 -6.56
CA VAL A 695 24.05 17.55 -5.94
C VAL A 695 23.83 18.84 -6.72
N GLU A 696 22.58 19.30 -6.81
CA GLU A 696 22.25 20.61 -7.39
C GLU A 696 21.33 21.45 -6.51
N ASN A 697 21.48 22.76 -6.65
CA ASN A 697 20.66 23.80 -6.01
C ASN A 697 20.45 23.60 -4.51
N VAL A 698 21.55 23.36 -3.78
CA VAL A 698 21.53 23.09 -2.35
C VAL A 698 21.59 24.39 -1.55
N SER A 699 20.59 24.61 -0.68
CA SER A 699 20.55 25.70 0.29
C SER A 699 20.60 25.17 1.72
N ALA A 700 21.80 25.05 2.30
CA ALA A 700 22.01 24.58 3.66
C ALA A 700 22.52 25.70 4.58
N ASN A 701 21.59 26.55 5.03
CA ASN A 701 21.89 27.76 5.80
C ASN A 701 21.50 27.61 7.28
N GLY A 702 22.25 28.27 8.17
CA GLY A 702 21.89 28.37 9.59
C GLY A 702 22.01 27.07 10.39
N ASN A 703 22.78 26.09 9.91
CA ASN A 703 23.02 24.82 10.58
C ASN A 703 24.30 24.89 11.43
N ARG A 704 24.70 23.79 12.08
CA ARG A 704 26.07 23.66 12.61
C ARG A 704 27.09 23.56 11.49
N ILE A 705 26.87 22.63 10.56
CA ILE A 705 27.62 22.51 9.30
C ILE A 705 26.58 22.61 8.19
N GLY A 706 26.82 23.43 7.15
CA GLY A 706 25.87 23.54 6.05
C GLY A 706 25.72 22.19 5.34
N ALA A 707 26.79 21.69 4.73
CA ALA A 707 26.82 20.35 4.15
C ALA A 707 28.14 19.62 4.35
N LEU A 708 28.08 18.29 4.38
CA LEU A 708 29.22 17.39 4.39
C LEU A 708 29.02 16.31 3.33
N PHE A 709 29.94 16.25 2.38
CA PHE A 709 29.96 15.23 1.32
C PHE A 709 31.22 14.39 1.44
N ASP A 710 31.06 13.08 1.52
CA ASP A 710 32.16 12.13 1.62
C ASP A 710 32.01 11.03 0.55
N SER A 711 32.82 11.12 -0.50
CA SER A 711 32.90 10.11 -1.55
C SER A 711 34.17 9.28 -1.39
N THR A 712 34.00 7.99 -1.11
CA THR A 712 35.13 7.11 -0.79
C THR A 712 35.81 6.49 -2.02
N ASN A 713 35.19 6.48 -3.21
CA ASN A 713 35.88 6.07 -4.46
C ASN A 713 35.50 6.89 -5.70
N GLY A 714 34.63 7.90 -5.57
CA GLY A 714 34.16 8.72 -6.68
C GLY A 714 34.58 10.19 -6.55
N GLY A 715 34.03 11.00 -7.45
CA GLY A 715 34.14 12.46 -7.43
C GLY A 715 32.92 13.11 -6.79
N VAL A 716 33.04 14.40 -6.47
CA VAL A 716 31.94 15.21 -5.94
C VAL A 716 31.68 16.41 -6.84
N SER A 717 30.43 16.54 -7.31
CA SER A 717 29.96 17.66 -8.13
C SER A 717 28.81 18.40 -7.45
N VAL A 718 29.00 19.70 -7.20
CA VAL A 718 28.02 20.62 -6.60
C VAL A 718 27.62 21.65 -7.65
N LEU A 719 26.44 21.45 -8.25
CA LEU A 719 25.98 22.12 -9.48
C LEU A 719 24.84 23.12 -9.23
N GLY A 720 24.56 23.97 -10.22
CA GLY A 720 23.46 24.93 -10.13
C GLY A 720 23.77 26.06 -9.16
N THR A 721 22.77 26.56 -8.43
CA THR A 721 22.93 27.67 -7.47
C THR A 721 22.92 27.22 -6.02
N ASN A 722 24.07 27.32 -5.34
CA ASN A 722 24.26 26.71 -4.03
C ASN A 722 24.47 27.77 -2.94
N GLN A 723 24.00 27.49 -1.71
CA GLN A 723 24.10 28.38 -0.56
C GLN A 723 24.46 27.61 0.71
N PHE A 724 25.53 28.05 1.38
CA PHE A 724 26.02 27.44 2.63
C PHE A 724 26.38 28.54 3.63
N ASN A 725 25.38 29.33 4.04
CA ASN A 725 25.55 30.57 4.78
C ASN A 725 25.20 30.48 6.26
N ASN A 726 25.85 31.32 7.06
CA ASN A 726 25.55 31.55 8.48
C ASN A 726 25.52 30.27 9.33
N ASN A 727 26.34 29.27 8.97
CA ASN A 727 26.48 28.05 9.75
C ASN A 727 27.41 28.30 10.94
N SER A 728 27.15 27.66 12.08
CA SER A 728 27.89 27.93 13.32
C SER A 728 29.31 27.37 13.36
N THR A 729 29.69 26.54 12.38
CA THR A 729 31.06 26.07 12.17
C THR A 729 31.49 26.23 10.70
N ARG A 730 31.15 25.30 9.80
CA ARG A 730 31.60 25.32 8.41
C ARG A 730 30.45 25.51 7.43
N GLY A 731 30.73 26.14 6.30
CA GLY A 731 29.78 26.22 5.19
C GLY A 731 29.59 24.86 4.54
N VAL A 732 30.61 24.36 3.85
CA VAL A 732 30.59 23.03 3.22
C VAL A 732 31.92 22.31 3.42
N SER A 733 31.88 21.00 3.66
CA SER A 733 33.04 20.12 3.71
C SER A 733 32.89 19.01 2.67
N ILE A 734 33.90 18.83 1.82
CA ILE A 734 33.89 17.85 0.73
C ILE A 734 35.16 17.00 0.81
N PHE A 735 34.97 15.71 0.96
CA PHE A 735 36.00 14.68 0.93
C PHE A 735 35.76 13.79 -0.28
N SER A 736 36.79 13.55 -1.08
CA SER A 736 36.67 12.84 -2.35
C SER A 736 37.98 12.16 -2.71
N ILE A 737 37.96 10.92 -3.18
CA ILE A 737 39.18 10.32 -3.75
C ILE A 737 39.45 10.84 -5.18
N ASP A 738 38.40 11.13 -5.94
CA ASP A 738 38.51 11.74 -7.26
C ASP A 738 38.25 13.27 -7.19
N ASN A 739 38.12 13.91 -8.33
CA ASN A 739 38.00 15.35 -8.46
C ASN A 739 36.77 15.93 -7.74
N ILE A 740 36.93 17.17 -7.27
CA ILE A 740 35.86 17.98 -6.70
C ILE A 740 35.52 19.11 -7.68
N TYR A 741 34.24 19.30 -7.98
CA TYR A 741 33.72 20.41 -8.78
C TYR A 741 32.62 21.15 -8.01
N VAL A 742 32.75 22.46 -7.86
CA VAL A 742 31.77 23.33 -7.20
C VAL A 742 31.50 24.55 -8.08
N GLU A 743 30.24 24.83 -8.35
CA GLU A 743 29.85 26.03 -9.10
C GLU A 743 28.76 26.87 -8.41
N ASN A 744 28.80 28.18 -8.69
CA ASN A 744 27.86 29.21 -8.25
C ASN A 744 27.43 29.06 -6.78
N ALA A 745 28.40 28.78 -5.91
CA ALA A 745 28.17 28.63 -4.49
C ALA A 745 28.35 29.97 -3.76
N ILE A 746 27.39 30.33 -2.91
CA ILE A 746 27.47 31.46 -1.98
C ILE A 746 27.70 30.90 -0.58
N VAL A 747 28.87 31.18 -0.02
CA VAL A 747 29.34 30.61 1.26
C VAL A 747 29.85 31.74 2.14
N GLN A 748 28.96 32.28 2.98
CA GLN A 748 29.20 33.51 3.71
C GLN A 748 28.75 33.44 5.16
N GLY A 749 29.43 34.21 6.03
CA GLY A 749 29.01 34.42 7.40
C GLY A 749 29.12 33.17 8.30
N ASN A 750 29.87 32.16 7.89
CA ASN A 750 30.06 30.95 8.70
C ASN A 750 31.09 31.20 9.82
N ASN A 751 30.82 30.68 11.00
CA ASN A 751 31.70 30.82 12.17
C ASN A 751 32.79 29.72 12.20
N GLY A 752 33.57 29.68 11.12
CA GLY A 752 34.68 28.76 10.88
C GLY A 752 35.09 28.81 9.40
N VAL A 753 35.53 27.70 8.85
CA VAL A 753 35.96 27.61 7.44
C VAL A 753 34.75 27.69 6.51
N GLY A 754 34.84 28.50 5.44
CA GLY A 754 33.80 28.59 4.41
C GLY A 754 33.65 27.27 3.66
N MET A 755 34.64 26.92 2.84
CA MET A 755 34.74 25.64 2.14
C MET A 755 35.96 24.85 2.61
N LEU A 756 35.77 23.59 2.98
CA LEU A 756 36.84 22.63 3.23
C LEU A 756 36.82 21.57 2.12
N LEU A 757 37.88 21.49 1.33
CA LEU A 757 38.00 20.59 0.19
C LEU A 757 39.18 19.64 0.43
N ASP A 758 38.95 18.34 0.40
CA ASP A 758 39.99 17.33 0.62
C ASP A 758 39.89 16.27 -0.48
N THR A 759 40.92 16.18 -1.32
CA THR A 759 40.90 15.26 -2.46
C THR A 759 42.28 14.75 -2.89
N PHE A 760 42.32 13.48 -3.33
CA PHE A 760 43.47 12.91 -4.04
C PHE A 760 43.50 13.28 -5.54
N GLY A 761 42.46 13.93 -6.04
CA GLY A 761 42.38 14.54 -7.37
C GLY A 761 42.62 16.05 -7.35
N SER A 762 42.03 16.74 -8.33
CA SER A 762 42.00 18.21 -8.40
C SER A 762 40.67 18.74 -7.88
N ALA A 763 40.68 19.97 -7.37
CA ALA A 763 39.46 20.68 -6.96
C ALA A 763 39.25 21.91 -7.84
N GLN A 764 38.03 22.11 -8.35
CA GLN A 764 37.67 23.28 -9.14
C GLN A 764 36.46 23.99 -8.53
N VAL A 765 36.62 25.29 -8.26
CA VAL A 765 35.56 26.15 -7.74
C VAL A 765 35.32 27.29 -8.74
N VAL A 766 34.12 27.35 -9.30
CA VAL A 766 33.75 28.24 -10.40
C VAL A 766 32.68 29.23 -9.96
N CYS A 767 32.84 30.51 -10.33
CA CYS A 767 31.83 31.57 -10.19
C CYS A 767 31.19 31.65 -8.79
N SER A 768 31.97 31.33 -7.74
CA SER A 768 31.47 31.24 -6.37
C SER A 768 31.87 32.46 -5.55
N VAL A 769 31.15 32.73 -4.47
CA VAL A 769 31.45 33.81 -3.52
C VAL A 769 31.63 33.20 -2.13
N VAL A 770 32.86 33.23 -1.62
CA VAL A 770 33.27 32.63 -0.36
C VAL A 770 33.89 33.71 0.53
N THR A 771 33.06 34.42 1.29
CA THR A 771 33.50 35.65 1.97
C THR A 771 32.86 35.83 3.33
N GLY A 772 33.60 36.45 4.25
CA GLY A 772 33.07 36.84 5.56
C GLY A 772 32.87 35.64 6.49
N ASN A 773 33.65 34.58 6.27
CA ASN A 773 33.76 33.47 7.22
C ASN A 773 34.83 33.82 8.27
N THR A 774 34.72 33.29 9.50
CA THR A 774 35.58 33.74 10.61
C THR A 774 36.98 33.12 10.62
N ASP A 775 37.15 32.00 9.91
CA ASP A 775 38.44 31.35 9.66
C ASP A 775 38.79 31.52 8.17
N PHE A 776 39.58 30.62 7.57
CA PHE A 776 39.83 30.63 6.13
C PHE A 776 38.54 30.54 5.32
N GLU A 777 38.47 31.32 4.24
CA GLU A 777 37.38 31.27 3.28
C GLU A 777 37.37 29.90 2.58
N ILE A 778 38.54 29.46 2.11
CA ILE A 778 38.73 28.13 1.54
C ILE A 778 39.96 27.47 2.17
N THR A 779 39.78 26.25 2.69
CA THR A 779 40.86 25.33 3.02
C THR A 779 40.83 24.20 2.02
N ALA A 780 41.97 23.89 1.39
CA ALA A 780 42.05 22.79 0.43
C ALA A 780 43.28 21.93 0.65
N TYR A 781 43.06 20.62 0.71
CA TYR A 781 44.08 19.59 0.72
C TYR A 781 43.93 18.80 -0.58
N THR A 782 44.67 19.18 -1.61
CA THR A 782 44.60 18.54 -2.94
C THR A 782 45.93 17.89 -3.28
N VAL A 783 45.89 16.74 -3.96
CA VAL A 783 47.10 16.19 -4.62
C VAL A 783 47.27 16.78 -6.02
N GLY A 784 46.15 17.06 -6.70
CA GLY A 784 46.12 17.83 -7.94
C GLY A 784 46.06 19.34 -7.69
N PHE A 785 45.59 20.08 -8.70
CA PHE A 785 45.48 21.54 -8.59
C PHE A 785 44.17 21.96 -7.91
N LEU A 786 44.23 23.03 -7.11
CA LEU A 786 43.05 23.83 -6.79
C LEU A 786 42.89 24.93 -7.83
N THR A 787 41.82 24.90 -8.61
CA THR A 787 41.47 25.95 -9.58
C THR A 787 40.32 26.80 -9.07
N LEU A 788 40.59 28.09 -8.82
CA LEU A 788 39.58 29.09 -8.50
C LEU A 788 39.29 29.94 -9.74
N ALA A 789 38.18 29.62 -10.43
CA ALA A 789 37.80 30.25 -11.68
C ALA A 789 36.66 31.25 -11.49
N GLY A 790 37.00 32.54 -11.37
CA GLY A 790 36.03 33.59 -11.09
C GLY A 790 35.40 33.49 -9.71
N THR A 791 36.14 32.99 -8.74
CA THR A 791 35.68 32.80 -7.36
C THR A 791 36.14 33.97 -6.49
N ASP A 792 35.19 34.71 -5.93
CA ASP A 792 35.47 35.80 -4.99
C ASP A 792 35.68 35.24 -3.58
N PHE A 793 36.93 35.28 -3.11
CA PHE A 793 37.29 34.93 -1.73
C PHE A 793 37.81 36.14 -0.93
N GLY A 794 37.51 37.37 -1.37
CA GLY A 794 38.07 38.60 -0.79
C GLY A 794 39.48 38.97 -1.28
N GLY A 795 40.14 38.10 -2.06
CA GLY A 795 41.32 38.41 -2.87
C GLY A 795 42.68 38.39 -2.16
N ASP A 796 42.73 38.13 -0.85
CA ASP A 796 43.99 38.00 -0.09
C ASP A 796 44.36 36.52 0.08
N VAL A 797 45.23 36.00 -0.78
CA VAL A 797 45.63 34.58 -0.78
C VAL A 797 46.21 34.15 0.57
N ASN A 798 47.06 34.98 1.20
CA ASN A 798 47.79 34.60 2.41
C ASN A 798 46.90 34.52 3.66
N ASN A 799 45.82 35.31 3.69
CA ASN A 799 44.96 35.42 4.88
C ASN A 799 43.62 34.70 4.71
N ASN A 800 43.14 34.56 3.47
CA ASN A 800 41.81 34.03 3.21
C ASN A 800 41.85 32.56 2.74
N LEU A 801 43.00 32.07 2.24
CA LEU A 801 43.17 30.69 1.79
C LEU A 801 44.14 29.93 2.69
N ASN A 802 43.82 28.68 2.97
CA ASN A 802 44.74 27.71 3.57
C ASN A 802 44.96 26.56 2.57
N VAL A 803 45.85 26.82 1.63
CA VAL A 803 46.11 25.99 0.44
C VAL A 803 47.61 26.01 0.14
N ASP A 804 48.11 25.02 -0.58
CA ASP A 804 49.48 25.05 -1.12
C ASP A 804 49.51 25.97 -2.35
N GLU A 805 50.22 27.10 -2.25
CA GLU A 805 50.30 28.10 -3.32
C GLU A 805 50.94 27.55 -4.60
N ASP A 806 51.78 26.51 -4.50
CA ASP A 806 52.41 25.86 -5.67
C ASP A 806 51.40 25.08 -6.53
N PHE A 807 50.26 24.70 -5.93
CA PHE A 807 49.17 23.96 -6.59
C PHE A 807 47.89 24.79 -6.76
N LEU A 808 47.97 26.12 -6.56
CA LEU A 808 46.86 27.05 -6.72
C LEU A 808 46.84 27.70 -8.11
N ILE A 809 45.71 27.59 -8.82
CA ILE A 809 45.46 28.26 -10.09
C ILE A 809 44.32 29.26 -9.92
N LEU A 810 44.62 30.55 -10.13
CA LEU A 810 43.62 31.63 -10.15
C LEU A 810 43.27 32.00 -11.59
N VAL A 811 42.02 31.77 -12.00
CA VAL A 811 41.53 32.11 -13.34
C VAL A 811 40.51 33.23 -13.23
N SER A 812 40.87 34.43 -13.69
CA SER A 812 39.88 35.49 -13.86
C SER A 812 38.93 35.13 -14.99
N ASN A 813 37.62 35.28 -14.76
CA ASN A 813 36.61 35.09 -15.79
C ASN A 813 35.50 36.16 -15.66
N GLY A 814 34.40 35.99 -16.39
CA GLY A 814 33.28 36.93 -16.36
C GLY A 814 32.54 37.05 -15.01
N CYS A 815 32.79 36.17 -14.04
CA CYS A 815 32.18 36.17 -12.71
C CYS A 815 32.98 37.00 -11.69
N PHE A 816 34.30 36.84 -11.66
CA PHE A 816 35.20 37.62 -10.81
C PHE A 816 36.58 37.78 -11.48
N THR A 817 37.22 38.94 -11.25
CA THR A 817 38.52 39.28 -11.83
C THR A 817 39.54 39.55 -10.73
N TYR A 818 40.63 38.78 -10.72
CA TYR A 818 41.74 38.97 -9.80
C TYR A 818 42.61 40.16 -10.25
N PRO A 819 43.03 41.04 -9.33
CA PRO A 819 43.90 42.16 -9.68
C PRO A 819 45.27 41.66 -10.16
N VAL A 820 45.71 42.17 -11.31
CA VAL A 820 47.08 41.93 -11.81
C VAL A 820 48.06 42.70 -10.92
N THR A 821 48.96 42.02 -10.23
CA THR A 821 50.04 42.69 -9.48
C THR A 821 51.12 43.17 -10.45
N GLU A 822 51.26 44.49 -10.61
CA GLU A 822 52.45 45.06 -11.26
C GLU A 822 53.66 45.02 -10.31
N PRO A 823 54.88 44.71 -10.80
CA PRO A 823 56.04 44.63 -9.93
C PRO A 823 56.55 46.02 -9.53
N GLY A 824 56.41 46.36 -8.24
CA GLY A 824 57.37 47.21 -7.51
C GLY A 824 56.81 48.30 -6.60
N GLN A 825 57.12 48.25 -5.30
CA GLN A 825 58.13 49.10 -4.60
C GLN A 825 57.95 49.12 -3.06
N ASN A 826 59.02 48.71 -2.34
CA ASN A 826 59.41 49.00 -0.94
C ASN A 826 58.62 48.22 0.16
N ASP A 827 59.20 47.50 1.15
CA ASP A 827 60.42 47.75 1.95
C ASP A 827 61.09 46.45 2.51
N GLU A 828 62.44 46.50 2.56
CA GLU A 828 63.46 45.89 3.46
C GLU A 828 63.63 44.35 3.68
N THR A 829 64.79 43.86 3.21
CA THR A 829 65.44 42.51 3.14
C THR A 829 65.87 41.85 4.48
N PRO A 830 66.52 40.64 4.58
CA PRO A 830 66.98 39.67 3.54
C PRO A 830 66.77 38.14 3.85
N ALA A 831 66.63 37.30 2.82
CA ALA A 831 67.22 35.94 2.81
C ALA A 831 67.39 35.43 1.37
N SER A 832 68.53 34.81 1.14
CA SER A 832 69.17 34.49 -0.13
C SER A 832 68.76 33.14 -0.71
N ASP A 833 68.87 33.08 -2.03
CA ASP A 833 69.01 31.90 -2.91
C ASP A 833 67.73 31.21 -3.41
N ALA A 834 67.12 31.81 -4.45
CA ALA A 834 66.42 31.09 -5.52
C ALA A 834 66.74 31.77 -6.87
N PRO A 835 67.04 31.02 -7.95
CA PRO A 835 67.40 31.60 -9.24
C PRO A 835 66.17 32.21 -9.93
N GLU A 836 66.32 33.47 -10.36
CA GLU A 836 65.35 34.22 -11.15
C GLU A 836 65.02 33.50 -12.48
N GLY A 837 63.73 33.23 -12.68
CA GLY A 837 63.14 32.83 -13.96
C GLY A 837 61.75 33.42 -14.06
N ASN A 838 61.65 34.66 -14.52
CA ASN A 838 60.41 35.39 -14.69
C ASN A 838 59.60 34.78 -15.86
N TYR A 839 58.77 33.77 -15.59
CA TYR A 839 57.80 33.24 -16.57
C TYR A 839 56.45 33.92 -16.35
N GLN A 840 56.23 35.03 -17.05
CA GLN A 840 54.87 35.43 -17.41
C GLN A 840 54.33 34.36 -18.39
N PRO A 841 53.18 33.70 -18.12
CA PRO A 841 52.60 32.81 -19.11
C PRO A 841 52.20 33.65 -20.33
N LEU A 842 52.85 33.38 -21.46
CA LEU A 842 52.56 34.07 -22.71
C LEU A 842 51.09 33.81 -23.10
N PRO A 843 50.37 34.81 -23.65
CA PRO A 843 48.98 34.63 -24.09
C PRO A 843 48.85 33.54 -25.17
N ILE A 844 47.62 33.06 -25.40
CA ILE A 844 47.31 32.15 -26.50
C ILE A 844 46.98 32.97 -27.76
N ASN A 845 47.55 32.58 -28.90
CA ASN A 845 47.27 33.20 -30.19
C ASN A 845 45.99 32.60 -30.82
N TYR A 846 44.94 33.39 -31.03
CA TYR A 846 43.70 32.91 -31.66
C TYR A 846 43.73 33.18 -33.16
N LEU A 847 43.77 32.11 -33.95
CA LEU A 847 43.90 32.15 -35.41
C LEU A 847 42.66 31.50 -36.06
N PRO A 848 41.63 32.29 -36.41
CA PRO A 848 40.55 31.79 -37.24
C PRO A 848 41.08 31.53 -38.66
N ILE A 849 40.94 30.30 -39.16
CA ILE A 849 41.46 29.88 -40.46
C ILE A 849 40.38 29.22 -41.32
N SER A 850 40.52 29.33 -42.64
CA SER A 850 39.68 28.57 -43.57
C SER A 850 40.19 27.14 -43.72
N SER A 851 39.30 26.18 -43.99
CA SER A 851 39.71 24.81 -44.29
C SER A 851 40.75 24.77 -45.41
N GLY A 852 41.89 24.17 -45.12
CA GLY A 852 43.01 24.06 -46.05
C GLY A 852 44.02 25.21 -46.03
N GLU A 853 43.81 26.26 -45.23
CA GLU A 853 44.73 27.39 -45.05
C GLU A 853 45.91 27.00 -44.15
N THR A 854 47.13 27.36 -44.57
CA THR A 854 48.35 27.19 -43.76
C THR A 854 48.68 28.51 -43.04
N THR A 855 48.90 28.46 -41.73
CA THR A 855 49.25 29.62 -40.91
C THR A 855 50.50 29.37 -40.07
N GLY A 856 51.29 30.41 -39.83
CA GLY A 856 52.44 30.36 -38.93
C GLY A 856 52.04 30.33 -37.46
N LEU A 857 52.77 29.55 -36.65
CA LEU A 857 52.65 29.47 -35.19
C LEU A 857 53.65 30.44 -34.55
N ASP A 858 53.25 31.70 -34.34
CA ASP A 858 54.13 32.74 -33.78
C ASP A 858 54.44 32.47 -32.29
N CYS A 859 55.52 31.75 -32.03
CA CYS A 859 55.92 31.31 -30.69
C CYS A 859 56.84 32.27 -29.93
N GLY A 860 57.00 33.51 -30.41
CA GLY A 860 57.76 34.54 -29.70
C GLY A 860 56.96 35.20 -28.57
N PRO A 861 55.77 35.78 -28.87
CA PRO A 861 54.92 36.44 -27.88
C PRO A 861 53.78 35.58 -27.32
N PHE A 862 53.64 34.32 -27.73
CA PHE A 862 52.52 33.44 -27.36
C PHE A 862 52.99 32.07 -26.83
N SER A 863 52.21 31.43 -25.95
CA SER A 863 52.50 30.10 -25.37
C SER A 863 52.01 28.95 -26.26
N GLY A 864 51.14 29.26 -27.21
CA GLY A 864 50.54 28.35 -28.18
C GLY A 864 49.52 29.08 -29.05
N ALA A 865 48.95 28.39 -30.03
CA ALA A 865 47.93 28.93 -30.91
C ALA A 865 46.68 28.04 -30.93
N ILE A 866 45.50 28.65 -30.89
CA ILE A 866 44.23 28.01 -31.20
C ILE A 866 43.90 28.29 -32.66
N LEU A 867 43.88 27.23 -33.47
CA LEU A 867 43.40 27.29 -34.84
C LEU A 867 41.95 26.85 -34.84
N SER A 868 41.06 27.69 -35.36
CA SER A 868 39.62 27.40 -35.40
C SER A 868 39.04 27.56 -36.80
N LEU A 869 38.28 26.57 -37.23
CA LEU A 869 37.52 26.54 -38.47
C LEU A 869 36.23 27.38 -38.33
N PRO A 870 35.55 27.75 -39.44
CA PRO A 870 34.36 28.61 -39.39
C PRO A 870 33.17 28.06 -38.60
N ASP A 871 33.10 26.74 -38.40
CA ASP A 871 32.11 26.04 -37.57
C ASP A 871 32.46 26.05 -36.07
N GLY A 872 33.67 26.50 -35.72
CA GLY A 872 34.17 26.60 -34.35
C GLY A 872 34.98 25.38 -33.90
N ASP A 873 35.09 24.35 -34.74
CA ASP A 873 35.97 23.21 -34.50
C ASP A 873 37.43 23.65 -34.55
N GLY A 874 38.30 23.02 -33.77
CA GLY A 874 39.68 23.46 -33.75
C GLY A 874 40.64 22.60 -32.97
N VAL A 875 41.87 23.12 -32.91
CA VAL A 875 42.96 22.53 -32.15
C VAL A 875 43.73 23.62 -31.43
N PHE A 876 44.12 23.33 -30.19
CA PHE A 876 45.15 24.07 -29.48
C PHE A 876 46.51 23.40 -29.71
N LEU A 877 47.45 24.18 -30.28
CA LEU A 877 48.83 23.77 -30.51
C LEU A 877 49.75 24.57 -29.59
N PRO A 878 50.32 23.96 -28.54
CA PRO A 878 51.35 24.61 -27.75
C PRO A 878 52.62 24.86 -28.58
N CYS A 879 53.42 25.84 -28.15
CA CYS A 879 54.69 26.12 -28.80
C CYS A 879 55.69 24.96 -28.66
N GLY A 880 56.48 24.73 -29.72
CA GLY A 880 57.40 23.59 -29.84
C GLY A 880 56.97 22.50 -30.83
N PHE A 881 55.80 22.65 -31.48
CA PHE A 881 55.22 21.63 -32.36
C PHE A 881 55.52 21.81 -33.87
N GLY A 882 56.08 22.94 -34.30
CA GLY A 882 56.36 23.26 -35.71
C GLY A 882 56.34 24.78 -35.96
N GLU A 883 56.66 25.22 -37.18
CA GLU A 883 56.63 26.64 -37.55
C GLU A 883 55.27 27.05 -38.16
N GLU A 884 54.56 26.10 -38.79
CA GLU A 884 53.27 26.34 -39.44
C GLU A 884 52.29 25.18 -39.18
N ALA A 885 50.99 25.46 -39.21
CA ALA A 885 49.94 24.44 -39.11
C ALA A 885 48.79 24.70 -40.08
N ARG A 886 48.05 23.63 -40.40
CA ARG A 886 46.93 23.62 -41.33
C ARG A 886 45.85 22.69 -40.81
N LEU A 887 44.61 23.17 -40.79
CA LEU A 887 43.41 22.35 -40.53
C LEU A 887 42.66 22.09 -41.83
N ILE A 888 42.20 20.86 -42.01
CA ILE A 888 41.33 20.47 -43.12
C ILE A 888 40.04 19.92 -42.53
N ASP A 889 38.95 20.65 -42.71
CA ASP A 889 37.59 20.17 -42.42
C ASP A 889 37.26 18.94 -43.29
N LEU A 890 36.72 17.90 -42.66
CA LEU A 890 36.40 16.62 -43.28
C LEU A 890 34.90 16.37 -43.23
N ASN A 891 34.32 16.06 -44.39
CA ASN A 891 32.99 15.46 -44.45
C ASN A 891 33.09 13.92 -44.60
N GLN A 892 31.95 13.23 -44.47
CA GLN A 892 31.85 11.77 -44.57
C GLN A 892 32.54 11.17 -45.83
N SER A 893 32.54 11.89 -46.96
CA SER A 893 33.14 11.40 -48.21
C SER A 893 34.67 11.56 -48.28
N MET A 894 35.25 12.29 -47.34
CA MET A 894 36.69 12.57 -47.23
C MET A 894 37.39 11.69 -46.19
N LEU A 895 36.65 10.81 -45.51
CA LEU A 895 37.21 9.91 -44.49
C LEU A 895 38.17 8.88 -45.11
N PRO A 896 39.31 8.56 -44.45
CA PRO A 896 40.29 7.60 -44.93
C PRO A 896 39.80 6.13 -44.89
N GLY A 897 38.72 5.85 -44.16
CA GLY A 897 38.05 4.55 -44.11
C GLY A 897 36.63 4.68 -43.50
N ASP A 898 35.79 3.66 -43.69
CA ASP A 898 34.44 3.63 -43.13
C ASP A 898 34.49 3.63 -41.60
N LEU A 899 33.59 4.38 -40.96
CA LEU A 899 33.45 4.41 -39.50
C LEU A 899 33.01 3.05 -38.95
N PRO A 900 33.30 2.73 -37.67
CA PRO A 900 32.78 1.53 -37.01
C PRO A 900 31.26 1.43 -37.14
N ARG A 901 30.75 0.19 -37.24
CA ARG A 901 29.31 -0.07 -37.45
C ARG A 901 28.48 0.60 -36.35
N ASN A 902 27.46 1.36 -36.76
CA ASN A 902 26.56 2.15 -35.92
C ASN A 902 27.13 3.43 -35.28
N ASN A 903 28.31 3.88 -35.70
CA ASN A 903 28.81 5.21 -35.35
C ASN A 903 28.42 6.21 -36.45
N PHE A 904 27.79 7.32 -36.08
CA PHE A 904 27.40 8.39 -37.00
C PHE A 904 28.32 9.59 -36.87
N MET A 905 28.92 10.05 -37.97
CA MET A 905 29.79 11.22 -37.97
C MET A 905 29.01 12.49 -37.64
N ILE A 906 29.52 13.27 -36.70
CA ILE A 906 29.02 14.61 -36.37
C ILE A 906 29.91 15.65 -37.04
N ALA A 907 31.22 15.55 -36.83
CA ALA A 907 32.23 16.46 -37.36
C ALA A 907 33.57 15.74 -37.54
N GLY A 908 34.49 16.30 -38.32
CA GLY A 908 35.81 15.72 -38.50
C GLY A 908 36.83 16.71 -39.04
N MET A 909 38.08 16.55 -38.61
CA MET A 909 39.17 17.38 -39.09
C MET A 909 40.47 16.59 -39.23
N ASN A 910 41.29 16.97 -40.19
CA ASN A 910 42.69 16.57 -40.25
C ASN A 910 43.55 17.73 -39.74
N VAL A 911 44.33 17.45 -38.69
CA VAL A 911 45.31 18.36 -38.11
C VAL A 911 46.66 18.05 -38.72
N LEU A 912 47.25 19.02 -39.42
CA LEU A 912 48.59 18.92 -40.01
C LEU A 912 49.49 20.00 -39.43
N VAL A 913 50.64 19.59 -38.88
CA VAL A 913 51.68 20.53 -38.45
C VAL A 913 52.90 20.38 -39.36
N ILE A 914 53.52 21.49 -39.72
CA ILE A 914 54.63 21.59 -40.67
C ILE A 914 55.84 22.19 -39.93
N SER A 915 56.97 21.50 -40.04
CA SER A 915 58.25 21.92 -39.48
C SER A 915 59.33 21.78 -40.54
N GLN A 916 60.14 22.84 -40.76
CA GLN A 916 61.19 22.87 -41.79
C GLN A 916 60.70 22.46 -43.19
N ASP A 917 59.57 23.02 -43.63
CA ASP A 917 58.92 22.71 -44.92
C ASP A 917 58.51 21.24 -45.11
N GLN A 918 58.48 20.42 -44.06
CA GLN A 918 58.02 19.03 -44.10
C GLN A 918 56.87 18.82 -43.10
N PRO A 919 55.84 18.03 -43.46
CA PRO A 919 54.82 17.63 -42.50
C PRO A 919 55.47 16.85 -41.36
N VAL A 920 55.16 17.23 -40.12
CA VAL A 920 55.49 16.42 -38.94
C VAL A 920 54.75 15.10 -39.11
N GLN A 921 55.50 14.05 -39.45
CA GLN A 921 54.91 12.72 -39.67
C GLN A 921 54.39 12.18 -38.33
N PRO A 922 53.29 11.42 -38.32
CA PRO A 922 52.88 10.67 -37.13
C PRO A 922 54.06 9.83 -36.62
N ILE A 923 54.34 9.89 -35.32
CA ILE A 923 55.28 8.95 -34.70
C ILE A 923 54.69 7.54 -34.89
N GLY A 924 55.36 6.67 -35.65
CA GLY A 924 54.92 5.26 -35.79
C GLY A 924 55.13 4.54 -37.13
N ASP A 925 56.26 4.70 -37.84
CA ASP A 925 56.56 3.77 -38.95
C ASP A 925 56.85 2.35 -38.43
N THR A 926 56.30 1.33 -39.08
CA THR A 926 56.37 -0.08 -38.65
C THR A 926 57.81 -0.61 -38.62
N GLY A 927 58.37 -0.82 -37.42
CA GLY A 927 59.71 -1.41 -37.21
C GLY A 927 60.37 -1.13 -35.86
N SER A 928 59.77 -0.32 -34.99
CA SER A 928 60.35 0.16 -33.73
C SER A 928 60.30 -0.88 -32.59
N ILE A 929 61.39 -1.03 -31.83
CA ILE A 929 61.46 -1.85 -30.61
C ILE A 929 61.71 -0.93 -29.42
N TRP A 930 60.88 -1.05 -28.38
CA TRP A 930 61.02 -0.32 -27.12
C TRP A 930 61.71 -1.19 -26.07
N TYR A 931 62.73 -0.64 -25.39
CA TYR A 931 63.46 -1.32 -24.32
C TYR A 931 63.36 -0.53 -23.01
N TRP A 932 63.05 -1.25 -21.93
CA TRP A 932 62.84 -0.70 -20.60
C TRP A 932 64.13 -0.92 -19.80
N TYR A 933 64.77 0.18 -19.39
CA TYR A 933 66.00 0.13 -18.59
C TYR A 933 65.80 0.86 -17.26
N VAL A 934 66.12 0.16 -16.16
CA VAL A 934 66.23 0.74 -14.82
C VAL A 934 67.71 0.89 -14.52
N GLY A 935 68.17 2.12 -14.37
CA GLY A 935 69.55 2.47 -14.03
C GLY A 935 69.61 3.43 -12.84
N GLU A 936 70.72 3.44 -12.13
CA GLU A 936 71.00 4.41 -11.08
C GLU A 936 71.79 5.59 -11.67
N ASP A 937 71.41 6.82 -11.30
CA ASP A 937 72.19 8.01 -11.65
C ASP A 937 73.48 8.12 -10.81
N ASP A 938 74.32 9.13 -11.10
CA ASP A 938 75.62 9.33 -10.41
C ASP A 938 75.48 9.63 -8.90
N GLU A 939 74.26 9.81 -8.40
CA GLU A 939 73.90 10.03 -6.99
C GLU A 939 73.22 8.82 -6.34
N GLY A 940 72.95 7.74 -7.10
CA GLY A 940 72.41 6.47 -6.62
C GLY A 940 70.88 6.40 -6.58
N ASN A 941 70.17 7.33 -7.24
CA ASN A 941 68.71 7.28 -7.33
C ASN A 941 68.26 6.43 -8.53
N GLN A 942 67.23 5.62 -8.35
CA GLN A 942 66.66 4.81 -9.43
C GLN A 942 65.89 5.71 -10.39
N GLN A 943 66.32 5.79 -11.65
CA GLN A 943 65.59 6.44 -12.73
C GLN A 943 65.13 5.42 -13.77
N THR A 944 63.93 5.65 -14.30
CA THR A 944 63.36 4.86 -15.39
C THR A 944 63.56 5.61 -16.70
N LEU A 945 64.29 4.99 -17.64
CA LEU A 945 64.58 5.57 -18.95
C LEU A 945 63.91 4.74 -20.03
N ILE A 946 63.15 5.42 -20.89
CA ILE A 946 62.54 4.82 -22.07
C ILE A 946 63.44 5.18 -23.27
N LEU A 947 63.92 4.15 -23.97
CA LEU A 947 64.79 4.31 -25.13
C LEU A 947 64.07 3.76 -26.36
N PHE A 948 64.12 4.50 -27.47
CA PHE A 948 63.63 4.03 -28.77
C PHE A 948 64.78 3.87 -29.77
N TRP A 949 64.69 2.85 -30.63
CA TRP A 949 65.63 2.65 -31.72
C TRP A 949 65.12 3.35 -32.98
N ASP A 950 65.84 4.36 -33.47
CA ASP A 950 65.46 5.17 -34.64
C ASP A 950 65.80 4.52 -35.99
N GLY A 951 66.39 3.32 -35.97
CA GLY A 951 66.93 2.64 -37.14
C GLY A 951 68.46 2.62 -37.22
N GLU A 952 69.15 3.53 -36.53
CA GLU A 952 70.63 3.63 -36.51
C GLU A 952 71.24 3.68 -35.10
N LYS A 953 70.53 4.23 -34.09
CA LYS A 953 70.97 4.33 -32.69
C LYS A 953 69.80 4.25 -31.70
N TRP A 954 70.12 3.98 -30.44
CA TRP A 954 69.18 4.13 -29.33
C TRP A 954 69.12 5.60 -28.92
N VAL A 955 67.91 6.14 -28.86
CA VAL A 955 67.60 7.53 -28.50
C VAL A 955 66.75 7.52 -27.24
N GLU A 956 67.14 8.32 -26.25
CA GLU A 956 66.37 8.51 -25.02
C GLU A 956 65.13 9.35 -25.32
N THR A 957 63.95 8.81 -25.01
CA THR A 957 62.67 9.44 -25.41
C THR A 957 62.30 10.62 -24.52
N SER A 958 63.02 10.84 -23.41
CA SER A 958 62.91 12.06 -22.60
C SER A 958 63.32 13.32 -23.39
N ALA A 959 63.98 13.17 -24.55
CA ALA A 959 64.45 14.26 -25.40
C ALA A 959 63.65 14.45 -26.71
N THR A 960 62.50 13.78 -26.88
CA THR A 960 61.56 14.08 -27.98
C THR A 960 60.16 14.36 -27.42
N ASN A 961 60.03 15.51 -26.77
CA ASN A 961 58.74 16.08 -26.34
C ASN A 961 57.95 16.54 -27.57
N LEU A 962 56.95 15.77 -28.00
CA LEU A 962 55.77 16.41 -28.59
C LEU A 962 54.90 16.88 -27.43
N PRO A 963 54.69 18.20 -27.24
CA PRO A 963 53.77 18.68 -26.21
C PRO A 963 52.34 18.27 -26.57
N PHE A 964 51.49 18.03 -25.57
CA PHE A 964 50.10 17.63 -25.79
C PHE A 964 49.32 18.71 -26.54
N ILE A 965 48.64 18.30 -27.61
CA ILE A 965 47.70 19.13 -28.35
C ILE A 965 46.29 18.81 -27.85
N ARG A 966 45.41 19.80 -27.89
CA ARG A 966 44.00 19.60 -27.57
C ARG A 966 43.15 19.74 -28.82
N VAL A 967 42.44 18.68 -29.18
CA VAL A 967 41.49 18.68 -30.30
C VAL A 967 40.08 18.82 -29.75
N PHE A 968 39.30 19.74 -30.28
CA PHE A 968 37.96 20.03 -29.78
C PHE A 968 36.96 20.23 -30.93
N PHE A 969 35.75 19.72 -30.73
CA PHE A 969 34.63 19.83 -31.66
C PHE A 969 33.46 20.53 -31.00
N VAL A 970 32.81 21.46 -31.70
CA VAL A 970 31.59 22.11 -31.22
C VAL A 970 30.45 21.08 -31.21
N VAL A 971 29.81 20.90 -30.05
CA VAL A 971 28.64 20.01 -29.94
C VAL A 971 27.36 20.80 -30.25
N PRO A 972 26.58 20.42 -31.26
CA PRO A 972 25.28 21.03 -31.52
C PRO A 972 24.35 20.89 -30.29
N GLU A 973 23.54 21.91 -29.99
CA GLU A 973 22.66 21.94 -28.81
C GLU A 973 21.77 20.69 -28.66
N ASN A 974 21.29 20.13 -29.77
CA ASN A 974 20.45 18.94 -29.79
C ASN A 974 21.21 17.62 -29.54
N MET A 975 22.54 17.67 -29.39
CA MET A 975 23.43 16.51 -29.22
C MET A 975 24.13 16.49 -27.85
N LYS A 976 23.87 17.47 -26.97
CA LYS A 976 24.52 17.56 -25.64
C LYS A 976 24.23 16.39 -24.70
N SER A 977 23.15 15.65 -24.93
CA SER A 977 22.78 14.44 -24.17
C SER A 977 23.05 13.13 -24.93
N ALA A 978 23.74 13.19 -26.07
CA ALA A 978 24.05 12.01 -26.87
C ALA A 978 25.29 11.26 -26.31
N ASN A 979 25.39 9.96 -26.58
CA ASN A 979 26.61 9.20 -26.30
C ASN A 979 27.66 9.53 -27.37
N LEU A 980 28.67 10.33 -27.03
CA LEU A 980 29.66 10.88 -27.94
C LEU A 980 31.04 10.24 -27.73
N ALA A 981 31.85 10.17 -28.79
CA ALA A 981 33.26 9.80 -28.72
C ALA A 981 34.08 10.48 -29.82
N ILE A 982 35.39 10.67 -29.58
CA ILE A 982 36.35 11.07 -30.61
C ILE A 982 37.10 9.82 -31.09
N LEU A 983 37.10 9.61 -32.39
CA LEU A 983 37.90 8.56 -33.03
C LEU A 983 39.08 9.16 -33.77
N PHE A 984 40.20 8.43 -33.75
CA PHE A 984 41.42 8.76 -34.49
C PHE A 984 41.72 7.68 -35.54
N TRP A 985 42.18 8.09 -36.73
CA TRP A 985 42.62 7.16 -37.76
C TRP A 985 44.09 6.79 -37.57
N ASP A 986 44.37 5.54 -37.18
CA ASP A 986 45.72 5.09 -36.89
C ASP A 986 46.57 4.75 -38.13
N GLY A 987 45.96 4.79 -39.32
CA GLY A 987 46.54 4.35 -40.60
C GLY A 987 45.85 3.13 -41.20
N LEU A 988 45.15 2.34 -40.38
CA LEU A 988 44.47 1.09 -40.75
C LEU A 988 43.03 1.01 -40.23
N ASN A 989 42.77 1.51 -39.02
CA ASN A 989 41.48 1.43 -38.34
C ASN A 989 41.15 2.76 -37.63
N TRP A 990 39.85 2.96 -37.35
CA TRP A 990 39.39 3.97 -36.40
C TRP A 990 39.56 3.45 -34.97
N VAL A 991 40.27 4.22 -34.16
CA VAL A 991 40.53 3.92 -32.74
C VAL A 991 39.79 4.95 -31.90
N GLU A 992 38.96 4.49 -30.97
CA GLU A 992 38.34 5.35 -29.96
C GLU A 992 39.40 5.82 -28.97
N LEU A 993 39.45 7.13 -28.74
CA LEU A 993 40.36 7.72 -27.75
C LEU A 993 39.73 7.55 -26.38
N THR A 994 40.46 6.96 -25.43
CA THR A 994 40.01 6.78 -24.04
C THR A 994 41.09 7.30 -23.10
N ASP A 995 40.71 7.73 -21.89
CA ASP A 995 41.63 8.30 -20.91
C ASP A 995 42.82 7.36 -20.63
N GLY A 996 44.04 7.91 -20.72
CA GLY A 996 45.28 7.15 -20.50
C GLY A 996 45.65 6.13 -21.58
N ALA A 997 44.96 6.09 -22.74
CA ALA A 997 45.24 5.11 -23.78
C ALA A 997 46.64 5.29 -24.41
N ASN A 998 47.36 4.18 -24.58
CA ASN A 998 48.63 4.12 -25.30
C ASN A 998 48.48 3.25 -26.55
N LEU A 999 48.75 3.81 -27.73
CA LEU A 999 48.57 3.12 -29.02
C LEU A 999 49.76 2.22 -29.42
N GLY A 1000 50.76 2.06 -28.54
CA GLY A 1000 51.85 1.09 -28.69
C GLY A 1000 53.05 1.56 -29.51
N ASP A 1001 53.02 2.78 -30.04
CA ASP A 1001 54.06 3.37 -30.89
C ASP A 1001 54.51 4.77 -30.45
N GLY A 1002 54.21 5.16 -29.21
CA GLY A 1002 54.55 6.46 -28.63
C GLY A 1002 53.42 7.49 -28.67
N ARG A 1003 52.30 7.16 -29.33
CA ARG A 1003 51.05 7.94 -29.26
C ARG A 1003 50.32 7.66 -27.94
N PHE A 1004 50.05 8.72 -27.19
CA PHE A 1004 49.39 8.69 -25.88
C PHE A 1004 48.21 9.65 -25.83
N VAL A 1005 47.13 9.18 -25.21
CA VAL A 1005 45.90 9.94 -24.95
C VAL A 1005 45.88 10.27 -23.46
N GLN A 1006 45.91 11.55 -23.14
CA GLN A 1006 45.79 12.01 -21.76
C GLN A 1006 44.32 12.05 -21.34
N GLU A 1007 43.45 12.60 -22.19
CA GLU A 1007 41.98 12.63 -22.03
C GLU A 1007 41.30 12.20 -23.34
N GLY A 1008 40.39 11.23 -23.29
CA GLY A 1008 39.80 10.53 -24.45
C GLY A 1008 38.47 11.08 -24.97
N GLY A 1009 37.87 12.06 -24.30
CA GLY A 1009 36.62 12.66 -24.74
C GLY A 1009 35.83 13.24 -23.58
N ARG A 1010 35.92 14.54 -23.37
CA ARG A 1010 35.24 15.26 -22.30
C ARG A 1010 34.34 16.34 -22.87
N PHE A 1011 33.11 16.45 -22.37
CA PHE A 1011 32.20 17.53 -22.71
C PHE A 1011 32.35 18.69 -21.71
N ASP A 1012 32.68 19.89 -22.18
CA ASP A 1012 32.90 21.09 -21.34
C ASP A 1012 31.69 22.06 -21.27
N GLY A 1013 30.55 21.65 -21.84
CA GLY A 1013 29.35 22.47 -21.97
C GLY A 1013 29.15 23.09 -23.37
N ARG A 1014 30.21 23.17 -24.19
CA ARG A 1014 30.15 23.65 -25.58
C ARG A 1014 30.95 22.76 -26.55
N TYR A 1015 32.10 22.27 -26.13
CA TYR A 1015 33.00 21.45 -26.91
C TYR A 1015 33.08 20.04 -26.35
N PHE A 1016 33.30 19.08 -27.23
CA PHE A 1016 33.76 17.74 -26.88
C PHE A 1016 35.23 17.63 -27.26
N GLU A 1017 36.10 17.43 -26.28
CA GLU A 1017 37.55 17.60 -26.42
C GLU A 1017 38.36 16.36 -26.00
N THR A 1018 39.56 16.23 -26.60
CA THR A 1018 40.56 15.20 -26.28
C THR A 1018 41.96 15.83 -26.23
N GLU A 1019 42.82 15.32 -25.36
CA GLU A 1019 44.21 15.75 -25.22
C GLU A 1019 45.17 14.61 -25.61
N VAL A 1020 46.00 14.85 -26.64
CA VAL A 1020 46.84 13.83 -27.30
C VAL A 1020 48.22 14.37 -27.67
N ASN A 1021 49.24 13.53 -27.78
CA ASN A 1021 50.59 13.95 -28.17
C ASN A 1021 50.90 13.76 -29.68
N PHE A 1022 49.87 13.63 -30.52
CA PHE A 1022 50.01 13.31 -31.95
C PHE A 1022 49.03 14.09 -32.83
N THR A 1023 49.36 14.23 -34.11
CA THR A 1023 48.49 14.87 -35.13
C THR A 1023 47.95 13.83 -36.11
N GLY A 1024 46.90 14.19 -36.86
CA GLY A 1024 46.29 13.32 -37.85
C GLY A 1024 44.80 13.57 -38.01
N THR A 1025 44.06 12.53 -38.36
CA THR A 1025 42.62 12.63 -38.64
C THR A 1025 41.80 12.25 -37.43
N PHE A 1026 40.96 13.18 -36.97
CA PHE A 1026 40.05 13.03 -35.83
C PHE A 1026 38.61 13.23 -36.28
N VAL A 1027 37.68 12.48 -35.69
CA VAL A 1027 36.24 12.60 -35.95
C VAL A 1027 35.44 12.50 -34.66
N LEU A 1028 34.46 13.39 -34.50
CA LEU A 1028 33.44 13.30 -33.47
C LEU A 1028 32.30 12.41 -33.98
N VAL A 1029 31.91 11.40 -33.20
CA VAL A 1029 30.82 10.48 -33.56
C VAL A 1029 29.77 10.38 -32.47
N GLN A 1030 28.52 10.12 -32.87
CA GLN A 1030 27.49 9.60 -31.99
C GLN A 1030 27.55 8.07 -31.99
N LYS A 1031 27.68 7.47 -30.81
CA LYS A 1031 27.58 6.02 -30.58
C LYS A 1031 26.12 5.62 -30.38
N SER A 1032 25.63 4.64 -31.12
CA SER A 1032 24.38 3.96 -30.73
C SER A 1032 24.66 3.07 -29.52
N LYS A 1033 23.74 3.06 -28.52
CA LYS A 1033 23.78 2.08 -27.42
C LYS A 1033 23.76 0.64 -27.93
#